data_AF-A0A9D5UDW4-F1
#
_entry.id   AF-A0A9D5UDW4-F1
#
_cell.length_a   1.000
_cell.length_b   1.000
_cell.length_c   1.000
_cell.angle_alpha   90.00
_cell.angle_beta   90.00
_cell.angle_gamma   90.00
#
_symmetry.space_group_name_H-M   'P 1'
#
loop_
_entity.id
_entity.type
_entity.pdbx_description
1 polymer ?
#
loop_
_entity_poly.entity_id
_entity_poly.type
_entity_poly.pdbx_seq_one_letter_code
_entity_poly.pdbx_strand_id
1 'polypeptide(L)'
;MTAVRLGISELRRISAGTLPKLAILAMIIIPTLYSGLYLFANEDPYGRLAEVPAALVVQDRGTTVENSVDGTSTETNFGDEVAKQLVDGDGGFGWVETTQADAEAGVRSGRFDAALVIGPTFSADLASSGRFEPQQASLILITNDADNYLATTIADTIVGQVRDSIAEQVGTEAADTFLKGFASIHTNLASGVEGAQKLVDGAAQLSDGTVQLVDGTARLASGAGETAAGASKVAAGADELRSGSSTLASGAATLSDGLDTLRSKTADLPAQTKELADGAQQVADGNAQVAGYGQDAATAARDVVGLLDTARTDLEARLAELVAAGVITQEEADAVTQVLEDARTPVEDAAATVEGAAARLDELSSGSSQVANGAATLAAATPELTQGIATAASGGDRLASGAAELESGAGTLATGASSLASGTVQVSDGAAELATSSVTLRDGAGELLSGMTELRDGLAAGLGRIPDLDEQTQEDTAKTIGNPVAVKKDVIANAGTYGAGLAPFFMSLAAWIGAYVLFLLVRPLSNRSLAAGRPAWQTALGGWLTPALIGVAQVALMFTVVKFALDIDPVHGVGTAVLLVLASATFVAILQALNVYLGAVGQFLGLVLMLVQLVTAGGTFPWQTIPEPLRALHRFLPMSYTVEGLRQLLYGGDLATVARDIGVLLAVLAVALAATTYAAYRQRVWSPTRLQPELVL
;
A
#
# COMPACT_ATOMS: atom_id res chain seq x y z
N MET A 1 54.13 -75.48 -49.11
CA MET A 1 53.27 -74.52 -49.83
C MET A 1 52.66 -73.60 -48.78
N THR A 2 52.86 -72.28 -48.87
CA THR A 2 52.30 -71.33 -47.90
C THR A 2 50.79 -71.24 -48.06
N ALA A 3 50.06 -71.09 -46.95
CA ALA A 3 48.60 -70.90 -46.95
C ALA A 3 48.15 -69.83 -47.96
N VAL A 4 48.97 -68.78 -48.14
CA VAL A 4 48.78 -67.71 -49.12
C VAL A 4 48.77 -68.22 -50.57
N ARG A 5 49.70 -69.10 -50.95
CA ARG A 5 49.70 -69.68 -52.32
C ARG A 5 48.51 -70.58 -52.55
N LEU A 6 48.08 -71.32 -51.53
CA LEU A 6 46.89 -72.17 -51.56
C LEU A 6 45.61 -71.32 -51.74
N GLY A 7 45.52 -70.19 -51.03
CA GLY A 7 44.47 -69.19 -51.21
C GLY A 7 44.46 -68.54 -52.60
N ILE A 8 45.64 -68.17 -53.14
CA ILE A 8 45.75 -67.60 -54.50
C ILE A 8 45.36 -68.62 -55.57
N SER A 9 45.70 -69.91 -55.41
CA SER A 9 45.27 -70.95 -56.34
C SER A 9 43.76 -71.19 -56.30
N GLU A 10 43.14 -71.16 -55.10
CA GLU A 10 41.68 -71.23 -54.96
C GLU A 10 40.99 -70.01 -55.59
N LEU A 11 41.52 -68.80 -55.37
CA LEU A 11 41.05 -67.58 -56.05
C LEU A 11 41.14 -67.66 -57.57
N ARG A 12 42.23 -68.23 -58.12
CA ARG A 12 42.36 -68.48 -59.56
C ARG A 12 41.35 -69.53 -60.05
N ARG A 13 41.06 -70.57 -59.26
CA ARG A 13 40.04 -71.58 -59.59
C ARG A 13 38.65 -70.95 -59.67
N ILE A 14 38.29 -70.11 -58.70
CA ILE A 14 36.98 -69.44 -58.66
C ILE A 14 36.92 -68.30 -59.71
N SER A 15 38.05 -67.81 -60.24
CA SER A 15 38.09 -66.79 -61.30
C SER A 15 38.38 -67.34 -62.71
N ALA A 16 38.36 -68.65 -62.92
CA ALA A 16 38.60 -69.25 -64.25
C ALA A 16 37.34 -69.29 -65.14
N GLY A 17 36.13 -69.18 -64.57
CA GLY A 17 34.86 -69.25 -65.31
C GLY A 17 34.00 -67.98 -65.21
N THR A 18 33.11 -67.77 -66.17
CA THR A 18 32.17 -66.62 -66.18
C THR A 18 31.12 -66.71 -65.06
N LEU A 19 30.56 -67.89 -64.82
CA LEU A 19 29.56 -68.14 -63.77
C LEU A 19 30.11 -67.90 -62.34
N PRO A 20 31.26 -68.48 -61.95
CA PRO A 20 31.89 -68.18 -60.66
C PRO A 20 32.26 -66.70 -60.45
N LYS A 21 32.70 -65.98 -61.50
CA LYS A 21 32.96 -64.53 -61.42
C LYS A 21 31.69 -63.73 -61.15
N LEU A 22 30.59 -64.07 -61.83
CA LEU A 22 29.29 -63.44 -61.58
C LEU A 22 28.77 -63.77 -60.18
N ALA A 23 29.01 -64.99 -59.66
CA ALA A 23 28.64 -65.36 -58.30
C ALA A 23 29.43 -64.58 -57.23
N ILE A 24 30.75 -64.38 -57.41
CA ILE A 24 31.54 -63.52 -56.51
C ILE A 24 31.06 -62.06 -56.59
N LEU A 25 30.85 -61.55 -57.81
CA LEU A 25 30.38 -60.18 -58.00
C LEU A 25 29.02 -59.97 -57.32
N ALA A 26 28.09 -60.90 -57.50
CA ALA A 26 26.81 -60.94 -56.80
C ALA A 26 26.97 -60.95 -55.27
N MET A 27 27.88 -61.77 -54.74
CA MET A 27 28.17 -61.88 -53.31
C MET A 27 28.72 -60.58 -52.71
N ILE A 28 29.49 -59.80 -53.47
CA ILE A 28 30.00 -58.49 -53.04
C ILE A 28 28.92 -57.41 -53.16
N ILE A 29 28.15 -57.43 -54.25
CA ILE A 29 27.11 -56.43 -54.53
C ILE A 29 25.94 -56.52 -53.54
N ILE A 30 25.54 -57.71 -53.08
CA ILE A 30 24.37 -57.87 -52.19
C ILE A 30 24.52 -57.08 -50.87
N PRO A 31 25.59 -57.27 -50.07
CA PRO A 31 25.78 -56.48 -48.85
C PRO A 31 25.90 -54.98 -49.12
N THR A 32 26.55 -54.58 -50.22
CA THR A 32 26.69 -53.16 -50.59
C THR A 32 25.36 -52.54 -51.00
N LEU A 33 24.52 -53.26 -51.77
CA LEU A 33 23.17 -52.81 -52.12
C LEU A 33 22.30 -52.72 -50.87
N TYR A 34 22.36 -53.71 -49.98
CA TYR A 34 21.60 -53.68 -48.73
C TYR A 34 21.98 -52.47 -47.87
N SER A 35 23.26 -52.34 -47.50
CA SER A 35 23.72 -51.24 -46.64
C SER A 35 23.60 -49.88 -47.32
N GLY A 36 23.98 -49.78 -48.60
CA GLY A 36 23.95 -48.52 -49.35
C GLY A 36 22.53 -48.01 -49.58
N LEU A 37 21.60 -48.89 -49.99
CA LEU A 37 20.21 -48.50 -50.23
C LEU A 37 19.49 -48.17 -48.93
N TYR A 38 19.72 -48.96 -47.88
CA TYR A 38 19.11 -48.73 -46.57
C TYR A 38 19.60 -47.43 -45.94
N LEU A 39 20.91 -47.14 -45.98
CA LEU A 39 21.47 -45.88 -45.49
C LEU A 39 21.00 -44.70 -46.33
N PHE A 40 21.00 -44.80 -47.66
CA PHE A 40 20.53 -43.73 -48.52
C PHE A 40 19.06 -43.39 -48.25
N ALA A 41 18.20 -44.39 -48.08
CA ALA A 41 16.79 -44.12 -47.84
C ALA A 41 16.46 -43.58 -46.44
N ASN A 42 17.35 -43.81 -45.46
CA ASN A 42 17.17 -43.36 -44.09
C ASN A 42 18.27 -42.37 -43.67
N GLU A 43 18.87 -41.66 -44.63
CA GLU A 43 19.99 -40.74 -44.39
C GLU A 43 19.57 -39.56 -43.48
N ASP A 44 18.42 -38.96 -43.79
CA ASP A 44 17.83 -37.88 -43.01
C ASP A 44 16.29 -37.89 -43.10
N PRO A 45 15.62 -38.87 -42.47
CA PRO A 45 14.17 -38.94 -42.49
C PRO A 45 13.52 -37.80 -41.69
N TYR A 46 14.21 -37.27 -40.67
CA TYR A 46 13.71 -36.20 -39.80
C TYR A 46 13.78 -34.83 -40.48
N GLY A 47 14.89 -34.49 -41.16
CA GLY A 47 15.01 -33.26 -41.93
C GLY A 47 14.09 -33.20 -43.17
N ARG A 48 13.47 -34.33 -43.55
CA ARG A 48 12.46 -34.43 -44.61
C ARG A 48 11.03 -34.52 -44.10
N LEU A 49 10.79 -34.34 -42.80
CA LEU A 49 9.42 -34.35 -42.26
C LEU A 49 8.57 -33.21 -42.83
N ALA A 50 9.18 -32.11 -43.29
CA ALA A 50 8.50 -31.06 -44.02
C ALA A 50 7.84 -31.55 -45.33
N GLU A 51 8.29 -32.68 -45.89
CA GLU A 51 7.67 -33.33 -47.06
C GLU A 51 6.45 -34.20 -46.67
N VAL A 52 6.24 -34.45 -45.38
CA VAL A 52 5.12 -35.22 -44.83
C VAL A 52 3.97 -34.25 -44.54
N PRO A 53 2.83 -34.37 -45.24
CA PRO A 53 1.73 -33.42 -45.12
C PRO A 53 1.01 -33.57 -43.78
N ALA A 54 0.82 -32.46 -43.06
CA ALA A 54 -0.01 -32.40 -41.86
C ALA A 54 -0.99 -31.22 -41.95
N ALA A 55 -2.16 -31.34 -41.32
CA ALA A 55 -3.16 -30.28 -41.34
C ALA A 55 -3.11 -29.44 -40.05
N LEU A 56 -3.13 -28.13 -40.18
CA LEU A 56 -3.28 -27.22 -39.05
C LEU A 56 -4.66 -26.57 -39.13
N VAL A 57 -5.38 -26.50 -38.02
CA VAL A 57 -6.69 -25.86 -37.93
C VAL A 57 -6.65 -24.85 -36.80
N VAL A 58 -6.71 -23.56 -37.14
CA VAL A 58 -6.72 -22.46 -36.18
C VAL A 58 -8.15 -21.95 -36.03
N GLN A 59 -8.79 -22.22 -34.89
CA GLN A 59 -10.13 -21.68 -34.59
C GLN A 59 -10.09 -20.52 -33.60
N ASP A 60 -8.92 -20.24 -33.03
CA ASP A 60 -8.72 -19.23 -31.99
C ASP A 60 -9.17 -17.84 -32.46
N ARG A 61 -9.86 -17.13 -31.57
CA ARG A 61 -10.41 -15.79 -31.82
C ARG A 61 -9.57 -14.67 -31.21
N GLY A 62 -8.50 -15.02 -30.48
CA GLY A 62 -7.73 -14.07 -29.69
C GLY A 62 -8.45 -13.65 -28.40
N THR A 63 -7.74 -12.88 -27.58
CA THR A 63 -8.27 -12.28 -26.34
C THR A 63 -7.64 -10.91 -26.13
N THR A 64 -8.29 -10.09 -25.30
CA THR A 64 -7.66 -8.89 -24.75
C THR A 64 -7.03 -9.24 -23.40
N VAL A 65 -5.76 -8.89 -23.24
CA VAL A 65 -5.03 -9.00 -21.96
C VAL A 65 -4.79 -7.60 -21.43
N GLU A 66 -5.20 -7.35 -20.19
CA GLU A 66 -5.00 -6.08 -19.51
C GLU A 66 -3.73 -6.15 -18.66
N ASN A 67 -2.79 -5.23 -18.89
CA ASN A 67 -1.58 -5.16 -18.10
C ASN A 67 -1.90 -4.57 -16.71
N SER A 68 -1.70 -5.37 -15.68
CA SER A 68 -2.01 -5.02 -14.29
C SER A 68 -1.15 -3.88 -13.73
N VAL A 69 -0.06 -3.50 -14.40
CA VAL A 69 0.87 -2.45 -13.95
C VAL A 69 0.48 -1.07 -14.49
N ASP A 70 0.09 -0.98 -15.76
CA ASP A 70 -0.14 0.30 -16.47
C ASP A 70 -1.60 0.49 -16.94
N GLY A 71 -2.49 -0.50 -16.76
CA GLY A 71 -3.91 -0.43 -17.16
C GLY A 71 -4.14 -0.43 -18.68
N THR A 72 -3.12 -0.79 -19.46
CA THR A 72 -3.20 -0.84 -20.93
C THR A 72 -3.72 -2.21 -21.38
N SER A 73 -4.73 -2.18 -22.26
CA SER A 73 -5.30 -3.38 -22.88
C SER A 73 -4.60 -3.67 -24.21
N THR A 74 -4.05 -4.87 -24.36
CA THR A 74 -3.43 -5.34 -25.61
C THR A 74 -4.21 -6.52 -26.16
N GLU A 75 -4.45 -6.50 -27.48
CA GLU A 75 -5.08 -7.62 -28.19
C GLU A 75 -4.00 -8.65 -28.54
N THR A 76 -4.21 -9.91 -28.15
CA THR A 76 -3.24 -10.99 -28.32
C THR A 76 -3.95 -12.25 -28.84
N ASN A 77 -3.33 -12.91 -29.83
CA ASN A 77 -3.80 -14.18 -30.37
C ASN A 77 -2.66 -15.20 -30.36
N PHE A 78 -2.60 -15.98 -29.28
CA PHE A 78 -1.63 -17.05 -29.08
C PHE A 78 -1.82 -18.19 -30.09
N GLY A 79 -3.04 -18.44 -30.56
CA GLY A 79 -3.30 -19.44 -31.59
C GLY A 79 -2.64 -19.09 -32.92
N ASP A 80 -2.69 -17.81 -33.33
CA ASP A 80 -2.00 -17.33 -34.54
C ASP A 80 -0.47 -17.39 -34.40
N GLU A 81 0.06 -17.16 -33.20
CA GLU A 81 1.49 -17.28 -32.92
C GLU A 81 1.98 -18.73 -33.04
N VAL A 82 1.26 -19.67 -32.44
CA VAL A 82 1.52 -21.11 -32.57
C VAL A 82 1.42 -21.56 -34.03
N ALA A 83 0.41 -21.05 -34.75
CA ALA A 83 0.21 -21.37 -36.16
C ALA A 83 1.38 -20.91 -37.03
N LYS A 84 1.83 -19.66 -36.87
CA LYS A 84 3.02 -19.14 -37.55
C LYS A 84 4.26 -19.94 -37.20
N GLN A 85 4.45 -20.32 -35.93
CA GLN A 85 5.61 -21.10 -35.53
C GLN A 85 5.63 -22.49 -36.18
N LEU A 86 4.47 -23.12 -36.37
CA LEU A 86 4.36 -24.42 -37.02
C LEU A 86 4.48 -24.35 -38.54
N VAL A 87 3.91 -23.32 -39.17
CA VAL A 87 3.88 -23.18 -40.64
C VAL A 87 5.16 -22.54 -41.19
N ASP A 88 5.65 -21.47 -40.56
CA ASP A 88 6.81 -20.69 -41.03
C ASP A 88 8.13 -21.15 -40.39
N GLY A 89 8.08 -21.92 -39.29
CA GLY A 89 9.24 -22.41 -38.54
C GLY A 89 9.64 -23.86 -38.87
N ASP A 90 10.56 -24.42 -38.07
CA ASP A 90 10.95 -25.83 -38.13
C ASP A 90 9.91 -26.71 -37.41
N GLY A 91 8.65 -26.64 -37.86
CA GLY A 91 7.48 -27.28 -37.24
C GLY A 91 7.43 -28.80 -37.39
N GLY A 92 8.51 -29.43 -37.86
CA GLY A 92 8.61 -30.86 -38.16
C GLY A 92 7.86 -31.24 -39.43
N PHE A 93 6.53 -31.09 -39.48
CA PHE A 93 5.72 -31.46 -40.63
C PHE A 93 5.54 -30.34 -41.67
N GLY A 94 5.13 -30.73 -42.88
CA GLY A 94 4.62 -29.80 -43.89
C GLY A 94 3.21 -29.35 -43.55
N TRP A 95 3.07 -28.49 -42.53
CA TRP A 95 1.78 -28.01 -42.04
C TRP A 95 1.05 -27.19 -43.10
N VAL A 96 -0.21 -27.53 -43.35
CA VAL A 96 -1.12 -26.81 -44.24
C VAL A 96 -2.34 -26.38 -43.45
N GLU A 97 -2.57 -25.08 -43.38
CA GLU A 97 -3.78 -24.56 -42.77
C GLU A 97 -5.03 -24.95 -43.57
N THR A 98 -6.02 -25.51 -42.88
CA THR A 98 -7.28 -25.95 -43.49
C THR A 98 -8.43 -25.91 -42.48
N THR A 99 -9.63 -26.32 -42.91
CA THR A 99 -10.80 -26.43 -42.04
C THR A 99 -10.78 -27.74 -41.24
N GLN A 100 -11.41 -27.77 -40.06
CA GLN A 100 -11.51 -28.99 -39.25
C GLN A 100 -12.08 -30.18 -40.03
N ALA A 101 -13.14 -29.97 -40.82
CA ALA A 101 -13.74 -31.03 -41.62
C ALA A 101 -12.77 -31.58 -42.69
N ASP A 102 -11.96 -30.72 -43.29
CA ASP A 102 -10.94 -31.12 -44.27
C ASP A 102 -9.76 -31.84 -43.61
N ALA A 103 -9.33 -31.38 -42.43
CA ALA A 103 -8.28 -32.01 -41.63
C ALA A 103 -8.69 -33.43 -41.21
N GLU A 104 -9.86 -33.60 -40.62
CA GLU A 104 -10.39 -34.92 -40.23
C GLU A 104 -10.55 -35.86 -41.43
N ALA A 105 -11.13 -35.37 -42.53
CA ALA A 105 -11.28 -36.17 -43.74
C ALA A 105 -9.92 -36.52 -44.35
N GLY A 106 -8.96 -35.60 -44.33
CA GLY A 106 -7.63 -35.78 -44.88
C GLY A 106 -6.77 -36.76 -44.07
N VAL A 107 -6.89 -36.75 -42.73
CA VAL A 107 -6.22 -37.76 -41.89
C VAL A 107 -6.87 -39.14 -42.06
N ARG A 108 -8.21 -39.22 -42.15
CA ARG A 108 -8.90 -40.50 -42.42
C ARG A 108 -8.53 -41.10 -43.79
N SER A 109 -8.28 -40.26 -44.79
CA SER A 109 -7.96 -40.72 -46.15
C SER A 109 -6.47 -40.93 -46.41
N GLY A 110 -5.59 -40.71 -45.42
CA GLY A 110 -4.12 -40.74 -45.60
C GLY A 110 -3.56 -39.62 -46.46
N ARG A 111 -4.29 -38.50 -46.62
CA ARG A 111 -3.79 -37.27 -47.26
C ARG A 111 -2.94 -36.45 -46.30
N PHE A 112 -3.26 -36.48 -45.03
CA PHE A 112 -2.48 -35.90 -43.94
C PHE A 112 -2.08 -37.00 -42.97
N ASP A 113 -0.82 -37.06 -42.55
CA ASP A 113 -0.35 -38.06 -41.59
C ASP A 113 -0.71 -37.67 -40.13
N ALA A 114 -1.00 -36.39 -39.88
CA ALA A 114 -1.53 -35.88 -38.62
C ALA A 114 -2.29 -34.56 -38.84
N ALA A 115 -3.13 -34.16 -37.88
CA ALA A 115 -3.69 -32.82 -37.81
C ALA A 115 -3.66 -32.23 -36.40
N LEU A 116 -3.42 -30.93 -36.27
CA LEU A 116 -3.49 -30.20 -35.01
C LEU A 116 -4.62 -29.17 -35.10
N VAL A 117 -5.53 -29.20 -34.13
CA VAL A 117 -6.63 -28.23 -33.99
C VAL A 117 -6.41 -27.39 -32.75
N ILE A 118 -6.31 -26.08 -32.95
CA ILE A 118 -6.28 -25.07 -31.90
C ILE A 118 -7.72 -24.61 -31.66
N GLY A 119 -8.22 -24.79 -30.43
CA GLY A 119 -9.61 -24.50 -30.07
C GLY A 119 -10.01 -23.02 -30.17
N PRO A 120 -11.32 -22.71 -30.22
CA PRO A 120 -11.81 -21.35 -30.45
C PRO A 120 -11.60 -20.37 -29.29
N THR A 121 -11.39 -20.89 -28.09
CA THR A 121 -11.15 -20.12 -26.86
C THR A 121 -9.69 -20.16 -26.42
N PHE A 122 -8.79 -20.70 -27.26
CA PHE A 122 -7.41 -21.00 -26.87
C PHE A 122 -6.69 -19.81 -26.21
N SER A 123 -6.72 -18.62 -26.84
CA SER A 123 -6.11 -17.42 -26.24
C SER A 123 -6.83 -16.95 -24.97
N ALA A 124 -8.16 -17.02 -24.95
CA ALA A 124 -8.95 -16.59 -23.79
C ALA A 124 -8.74 -17.50 -22.57
N ASP A 125 -8.57 -18.80 -22.80
CA ASP A 125 -8.28 -19.79 -21.78
C ASP A 125 -6.86 -19.59 -21.23
N LEU A 126 -5.86 -19.32 -22.08
CA LEU A 126 -4.50 -18.98 -21.61
C LEU A 126 -4.44 -17.72 -20.74
N ALA A 127 -5.25 -16.70 -21.06
CA ALA A 127 -5.33 -15.45 -20.27
C ALA A 127 -6.25 -15.53 -19.05
N SER A 128 -6.96 -16.65 -18.86
CA SER A 128 -8.00 -16.81 -17.83
C SER A 128 -7.46 -16.71 -16.39
N SER A 129 -6.21 -17.12 -16.17
CA SER A 129 -5.53 -17.05 -14.86
C SER A 129 -5.46 -15.63 -14.30
N GLY A 130 -5.43 -14.60 -15.15
CA GLY A 130 -5.48 -13.20 -14.73
C GLY A 130 -6.86 -12.70 -14.29
N ARG A 131 -7.93 -13.46 -14.59
CA ARG A 131 -9.34 -13.10 -14.30
C ARG A 131 -9.95 -13.87 -13.13
N PHE A 132 -9.13 -14.61 -12.37
CA PHE A 132 -9.55 -15.44 -11.23
C PHE A 132 -10.53 -16.57 -11.57
N GLU A 133 -10.62 -16.98 -12.84
CA GLU A 133 -11.41 -18.14 -13.32
C GLU A 133 -10.51 -19.01 -14.22
N PRO A 134 -9.58 -19.80 -13.66
CA PRO A 134 -8.56 -20.48 -14.44
C PRO A 134 -9.16 -21.60 -15.32
N GLN A 135 -8.82 -21.59 -16.61
CA GLN A 135 -9.18 -22.61 -17.60
C GLN A 135 -7.95 -23.00 -18.44
N GLN A 136 -7.83 -24.30 -18.74
CA GLN A 136 -6.75 -24.79 -19.61
C GLN A 136 -7.14 -24.65 -21.08
N ALA A 137 -6.21 -24.14 -21.89
CA ALA A 137 -6.41 -24.04 -23.32
C ALA A 137 -6.36 -25.42 -23.99
N SER A 138 -7.21 -25.65 -24.99
CA SER A 138 -7.35 -26.97 -25.62
C SER A 138 -6.63 -27.05 -26.97
N LEU A 139 -5.72 -28.03 -27.09
CA LEU A 139 -5.16 -28.50 -28.36
C LEU A 139 -5.70 -29.89 -28.66
N ILE A 140 -6.10 -30.18 -29.90
CA ILE A 140 -6.55 -31.51 -30.32
C ILE A 140 -5.59 -32.03 -31.38
N LEU A 141 -4.92 -33.14 -31.08
CA LEU A 141 -4.07 -33.85 -32.04
C LEU A 141 -4.85 -35.02 -32.63
N ILE A 142 -5.06 -34.99 -33.94
CA ILE A 142 -5.75 -36.02 -34.71
C ILE A 142 -4.70 -36.87 -35.44
N THR A 143 -4.69 -38.18 -35.22
CA THR A 143 -3.72 -39.10 -35.84
C THR A 143 -4.37 -40.38 -36.35
N ASN A 144 -3.67 -41.08 -37.26
CA ASN A 144 -4.14 -42.32 -37.86
C ASN A 144 -2.97 -43.32 -38.04
N ASP A 145 -2.86 -44.27 -37.12
CA ASP A 145 -1.79 -45.29 -37.17
C ASP A 145 -1.91 -46.23 -38.38
N ALA A 146 -3.06 -46.25 -39.06
CA ALA A 146 -3.25 -46.99 -40.30
C ALA A 146 -2.41 -46.45 -41.47
N ASP A 147 -1.99 -45.18 -41.41
CA ASP A 147 -1.13 -44.59 -42.43
C ASP A 147 0.35 -44.79 -42.05
N ASN A 148 0.75 -44.29 -40.87
CA ASN A 148 2.07 -44.55 -40.31
C ASN A 148 2.16 -44.34 -38.78
N TYR A 149 2.56 -45.37 -38.03
CA TYR A 149 2.71 -45.29 -36.57
C TYR A 149 3.79 -44.32 -36.08
N LEU A 150 4.93 -44.20 -36.79
CA LEU A 150 5.97 -43.25 -36.42
C LEU A 150 5.51 -41.81 -36.63
N ALA A 151 4.66 -41.54 -37.62
CA ALA A 151 4.08 -40.21 -37.81
C ALA A 151 3.27 -39.77 -36.58
N THR A 152 2.44 -40.65 -36.00
CA THR A 152 1.72 -40.38 -34.74
C THR A 152 2.68 -40.05 -33.59
N THR A 153 3.76 -40.84 -33.44
CA THR A 153 4.74 -40.62 -32.36
C THR A 153 5.50 -39.30 -32.52
N ILE A 154 5.83 -38.95 -33.76
CA ILE A 154 6.49 -37.68 -34.10
C ILE A 154 5.53 -36.52 -33.85
N ALA A 155 4.26 -36.64 -34.25
CA ALA A 155 3.22 -35.63 -34.01
C ALA A 155 2.98 -35.41 -32.51
N ASP A 156 2.92 -36.48 -31.72
CA ASP A 156 2.84 -36.41 -30.25
C ASP A 156 4.01 -35.63 -29.65
N THR A 157 5.22 -35.83 -30.17
CA THR A 157 6.43 -35.15 -29.69
C THR A 157 6.41 -33.66 -30.05
N ILE A 158 6.04 -33.33 -31.29
CA ILE A 158 5.94 -31.94 -31.76
C ILE A 158 4.87 -31.17 -30.95
N VAL A 159 3.67 -31.75 -30.78
CA VAL A 159 2.60 -31.11 -29.98
C VAL A 159 2.99 -30.99 -28.51
N GLY A 160 3.75 -31.95 -27.97
CA GLY A 160 4.33 -31.86 -26.64
C GLY A 160 5.30 -30.67 -26.49
N GLN A 161 6.19 -30.46 -27.47
CA GLN A 161 7.09 -29.31 -27.49
C GLN A 161 6.34 -27.97 -27.60
N VAL A 162 5.31 -27.91 -28.45
CA VAL A 162 4.42 -26.74 -28.55
C VAL A 162 3.77 -26.43 -27.19
N ARG A 163 3.21 -27.45 -26.53
CA ARG A 163 2.62 -27.33 -25.19
C ARG A 163 3.63 -26.79 -24.18
N ASP A 164 4.84 -27.34 -24.15
CA ASP A 164 5.87 -26.99 -23.18
C ASP A 164 6.41 -25.57 -23.41
N SER A 165 6.56 -25.13 -24.68
CA SER A 165 6.93 -23.76 -25.03
C SER A 165 5.88 -22.74 -24.57
N ILE A 166 4.59 -23.07 -24.72
CA ILE A 166 3.49 -22.20 -24.27
C ILE A 166 3.42 -22.19 -22.73
N ALA A 167 3.71 -23.32 -22.09
CA ALA A 167 3.79 -23.41 -20.63
C ALA A 167 4.90 -22.53 -20.05
N GLU A 168 6.07 -22.48 -20.68
CA GLU A 168 7.18 -21.60 -20.26
C GLU A 168 6.84 -20.12 -20.40
N GLN A 169 6.24 -19.73 -21.54
CA GLN A 169 5.89 -18.34 -21.85
C GLN A 169 4.74 -17.81 -20.99
N VAL A 170 3.65 -18.57 -20.85
CA VAL A 170 2.44 -18.14 -20.14
C VAL A 170 2.54 -18.40 -18.63
N GLY A 171 3.19 -19.49 -18.21
CA GLY A 171 3.35 -19.85 -16.80
C GLY A 171 4.17 -18.83 -16.00
N THR A 172 5.21 -18.25 -16.62
CA THR A 172 6.05 -17.20 -16.00
C THR A 172 5.26 -15.91 -15.80
N GLU A 173 4.54 -15.45 -16.82
CA GLU A 173 3.76 -14.21 -16.79
C GLU A 173 2.56 -14.29 -15.83
N ALA A 174 1.85 -15.42 -15.83
CA ALA A 174 0.71 -15.66 -14.95
C ALA A 174 1.13 -15.76 -13.48
N ALA A 175 2.24 -16.45 -13.19
CA ALA A 175 2.77 -16.54 -11.82
C ALA A 175 3.24 -15.18 -11.30
N ASP A 176 3.91 -14.38 -12.13
CA ASP A 176 4.40 -13.05 -11.74
C ASP A 176 3.25 -12.09 -11.44
N THR A 177 2.25 -12.05 -12.33
CA THR A 177 1.06 -11.19 -12.17
C THR A 177 0.22 -11.59 -10.96
N PHE A 178 -0.01 -12.89 -10.77
CA PHE A 178 -0.83 -13.39 -9.67
C PHE A 178 -0.14 -13.20 -8.30
N LEU A 179 1.12 -13.63 -8.17
CA LEU A 179 1.84 -13.60 -6.88
C LEU A 179 2.23 -12.17 -6.46
N LYS A 180 2.68 -11.32 -7.40
CA LYS A 180 2.99 -9.91 -7.06
C LYS A 180 1.73 -9.08 -6.83
N GLY A 181 0.66 -9.32 -7.59
CA GLY A 181 -0.63 -8.65 -7.41
C GLY A 181 -1.19 -8.91 -6.01
N PHE A 182 -1.25 -10.17 -5.58
CA PHE A 182 -1.75 -10.53 -4.25
C PHE A 182 -0.84 -10.04 -3.11
N ALA A 183 0.48 -10.22 -3.23
CA ALA A 183 1.42 -9.76 -2.21
C ALA A 183 1.38 -8.23 -2.03
N SER A 184 1.22 -7.49 -3.14
CA SER A 184 1.07 -6.04 -3.12
C SER A 184 -0.24 -5.61 -2.46
N ILE A 185 -1.38 -6.23 -2.82
CA ILE A 185 -2.69 -5.91 -2.22
C ILE A 185 -2.65 -6.16 -0.71
N HIS A 186 -2.16 -7.32 -0.26
CA HIS A 186 -2.07 -7.64 1.16
C HIS A 186 -1.16 -6.65 1.92
N THR A 187 0.02 -6.35 1.36
CA THR A 187 0.97 -5.41 1.99
C THR A 187 0.40 -3.99 2.08
N ASN A 188 -0.24 -3.52 1.00
CA ASN A 188 -0.82 -2.18 0.94
C ASN A 188 -2.04 -2.05 1.85
N LEU A 189 -2.91 -3.08 1.94
CA LEU A 189 -4.01 -3.09 2.91
C LEU A 189 -3.50 -3.14 4.36
N ALA A 190 -2.50 -3.97 4.65
CA ALA A 190 -1.91 -4.05 5.99
C ALA A 190 -1.29 -2.71 6.41
N SER A 191 -0.55 -2.06 5.51
CA SER A 191 -0.03 -0.70 5.72
C SER A 191 -1.16 0.34 5.84
N GLY A 192 -2.24 0.17 5.08
CA GLY A 192 -3.44 1.01 5.16
C GLY A 192 -4.13 0.91 6.53
N VAL A 193 -4.25 -0.30 7.09
CA VAL A 193 -4.77 -0.53 8.44
C VAL A 193 -3.89 0.13 9.49
N GLU A 194 -2.56 0.00 9.38
CA GLU A 194 -1.62 0.66 10.30
C GLU A 194 -1.71 2.19 10.20
N GLY A 195 -1.80 2.74 8.98
CA GLY A 195 -2.01 4.16 8.74
C GLY A 195 -3.32 4.67 9.32
N ALA A 196 -4.41 3.92 9.14
CA ALA A 196 -5.71 4.22 9.73
C ALA A 196 -5.68 4.16 11.26
N GLN A 197 -4.93 3.22 11.85
CA GLN A 197 -4.74 3.18 13.31
C GLN A 197 -4.02 4.43 13.82
N LYS A 198 -2.98 4.93 13.12
CA LYS A 198 -2.32 6.20 13.48
C LYS A 198 -3.27 7.40 13.41
N LEU A 199 -4.19 7.41 12.43
CA LEU A 199 -5.25 8.42 12.33
C LEU A 199 -6.24 8.33 13.50
N VAL A 200 -6.65 7.12 13.90
CA VAL A 200 -7.49 6.88 15.09
C VAL A 200 -6.80 7.41 16.35
N ASP A 201 -5.52 7.07 16.55
CA ASP A 201 -4.75 7.53 17.72
C ASP A 201 -4.63 9.07 17.74
N GLY A 202 -4.37 9.68 16.58
CA GLY A 202 -4.33 11.14 16.44
C GLY A 202 -5.68 11.83 16.68
N ALA A 203 -6.77 11.23 16.20
CA ALA A 203 -8.13 11.72 16.45
C ALA A 203 -8.52 11.59 17.93
N ALA A 204 -8.07 10.53 18.61
CA ALA A 204 -8.25 10.36 20.05
C ALA A 204 -7.49 11.44 20.84
N GLN A 205 -6.24 11.71 20.48
CA GLN A 205 -5.47 12.81 21.07
C GLN A 205 -6.13 14.18 20.84
N LEU A 206 -6.67 14.41 19.65
CA LEU A 206 -7.43 15.64 19.35
C LEU A 206 -8.67 15.72 20.23
N SER A 207 -9.46 14.65 20.33
CA SER A 207 -10.63 14.56 21.21
C SER A 207 -10.27 14.89 22.66
N ASP A 208 -9.22 14.26 23.21
CA ASP A 208 -8.76 14.54 24.57
C ASP A 208 -8.30 16.00 24.74
N GLY A 209 -7.59 16.55 23.75
CA GLY A 209 -7.18 17.95 23.74
C GLY A 209 -8.37 18.92 23.72
N THR A 210 -9.45 18.58 23.01
CA THR A 210 -10.68 19.40 23.00
C THR A 210 -11.43 19.34 24.33
N VAL A 211 -11.41 18.21 25.04
CA VAL A 211 -11.94 18.13 26.42
C VAL A 211 -11.16 19.06 27.34
N GLN A 212 -9.83 19.05 27.27
CA GLN A 212 -8.98 19.96 28.05
C GLN A 212 -9.24 21.43 27.70
N LEU A 213 -9.48 21.74 26.43
CA LEU A 213 -9.82 23.09 25.97
C LEU A 213 -11.17 23.57 26.54
N VAL A 214 -12.19 22.71 26.54
CA VAL A 214 -13.50 23.01 27.15
C VAL A 214 -13.34 23.30 28.64
N ASP A 215 -12.61 22.46 29.38
CA ASP A 215 -12.36 22.68 30.80
C ASP A 215 -11.56 23.97 31.06
N GLY A 216 -10.52 24.23 30.26
CA GLY A 216 -9.69 25.43 30.37
C GLY A 216 -10.47 26.72 30.12
N THR A 217 -11.34 26.72 29.12
CA THR A 217 -12.18 27.89 28.77
C THR A 217 -13.28 28.12 29.79
N ALA A 218 -13.89 27.07 30.34
CA ALA A 218 -14.83 27.18 31.46
C ALA A 218 -14.16 27.78 32.71
N ARG A 219 -12.93 27.33 33.04
CA ARG A 219 -12.15 27.90 34.15
C ARG A 219 -11.79 29.36 33.92
N LEU A 220 -11.41 29.73 32.69
CA LEU A 220 -11.13 31.11 32.32
C LEU A 220 -12.38 31.99 32.48
N ALA A 221 -13.54 31.54 32.00
CA ALA A 221 -14.80 32.27 32.12
C ALA A 221 -15.17 32.51 33.59
N SER A 222 -15.05 31.47 34.44
CA SER A 222 -15.29 31.57 35.88
C SER A 222 -14.33 32.54 36.56
N GLY A 223 -13.03 32.41 36.31
CA GLY A 223 -12.02 33.29 36.91
C GLY A 223 -12.16 34.75 36.47
N ALA A 224 -12.54 34.98 35.22
CA ALA A 224 -12.86 36.32 34.72
C ALA A 224 -14.11 36.90 35.41
N GLY A 225 -15.14 36.07 35.65
CA GLY A 225 -16.34 36.46 36.41
C GLY A 225 -16.04 36.81 37.87
N GLU A 226 -15.20 36.03 38.55
CA GLU A 226 -14.73 36.34 39.91
C GLU A 226 -13.93 37.65 39.97
N THR A 227 -13.06 37.87 38.98
CA THR A 227 -12.27 39.11 38.86
C THR A 227 -13.17 40.31 38.62
N ALA A 228 -14.18 40.17 37.75
CA ALA A 228 -15.17 41.21 37.50
C ALA A 228 -15.92 41.59 38.79
N ALA A 229 -16.41 40.59 39.52
CA ALA A 229 -17.08 40.81 40.80
C ALA A 229 -16.17 41.48 41.84
N GLY A 230 -14.89 41.09 41.89
CA GLY A 230 -13.88 41.74 42.73
C GLY A 230 -13.65 43.20 42.36
N ALA A 231 -13.50 43.48 41.06
CA ALA A 231 -13.31 44.84 40.55
C ALA A 231 -14.56 45.73 40.82
N SER A 232 -15.78 45.19 40.69
CA SER A 232 -17.00 45.90 41.07
C SER A 232 -17.05 46.23 42.56
N LYS A 233 -16.58 45.34 43.44
CA LYS A 233 -16.48 45.62 44.89
C LYS A 233 -15.48 46.74 45.17
N VAL A 234 -14.33 46.74 44.49
CA VAL A 234 -13.33 47.82 44.60
C VAL A 234 -13.91 49.15 44.11
N ALA A 235 -14.65 49.15 43.00
CA ALA A 235 -15.31 50.35 42.48
C ALA A 235 -16.31 50.92 43.50
N ALA A 236 -17.17 50.06 44.06
CA ALA A 236 -18.14 50.48 45.07
C ALA A 236 -17.47 51.03 46.34
N GLY A 237 -16.42 50.37 46.84
CA GLY A 237 -15.65 50.87 47.99
C GLY A 237 -14.91 52.18 47.70
N ALA A 238 -14.43 52.38 46.48
CA ALA A 238 -13.83 53.64 46.04
C ALA A 238 -14.88 54.77 45.94
N ASP A 239 -16.12 54.47 45.53
CA ASP A 239 -17.22 55.44 45.55
C ASP A 239 -17.66 55.82 46.98
N GLU A 240 -17.68 54.86 47.91
CA GLU A 240 -17.88 55.16 49.34
C GLU A 240 -16.76 56.05 49.89
N LEU A 241 -15.50 55.73 49.60
CA LEU A 241 -14.35 56.55 50.00
C LEU A 241 -14.46 57.95 49.42
N ARG A 242 -14.78 58.08 48.13
CA ARG A 242 -15.00 59.37 47.45
C ARG A 242 -16.08 60.19 48.15
N SER A 243 -17.22 59.57 48.47
CA SER A 243 -18.33 60.23 49.17
C SER A 243 -17.94 60.69 50.58
N GLY A 244 -17.19 59.85 51.32
CA GLY A 244 -16.64 60.20 52.63
C GLY A 244 -15.63 61.34 52.56
N SER A 245 -14.73 61.32 51.58
CA SER A 245 -13.75 62.38 51.34
C SER A 245 -14.40 63.70 50.95
N SER A 246 -15.45 63.67 50.12
CA SER A 246 -16.25 64.86 49.78
C SER A 246 -16.91 65.48 51.01
N THR A 247 -17.44 64.64 51.90
CA THR A 247 -18.01 65.07 53.19
C THR A 247 -16.94 65.69 54.09
N LEU A 248 -15.76 65.06 54.18
CA LEU A 248 -14.63 65.58 54.94
C LEU A 248 -14.12 66.91 54.37
N ALA A 249 -14.00 67.03 53.05
CA ALA A 249 -13.58 68.25 52.37
C ALA A 249 -14.55 69.40 52.66
N SER A 250 -15.86 69.13 52.55
CA SER A 250 -16.92 70.10 52.87
C SER A 250 -16.89 70.54 54.34
N GLY A 251 -16.70 69.59 55.27
CA GLY A 251 -16.59 69.88 56.70
C GLY A 251 -15.32 70.67 57.04
N ALA A 252 -14.19 70.33 56.41
CA ALA A 252 -12.92 71.04 56.58
C ALA A 252 -12.97 72.45 55.99
N ALA A 253 -13.64 72.65 54.84
CA ALA A 253 -13.89 73.96 54.27
C ALA A 253 -14.75 74.82 55.22
N THR A 254 -15.83 74.25 55.76
CA THR A 254 -16.68 74.94 56.76
C THR A 254 -15.89 75.33 58.01
N LEU A 255 -15.01 74.43 58.50
CA LEU A 255 -14.12 74.72 59.62
C LEU A 255 -13.13 75.84 59.27
N SER A 256 -12.53 75.81 58.08
CA SER A 256 -11.60 76.83 57.62
C SER A 256 -12.28 78.20 57.54
N ASP A 257 -13.45 78.29 56.91
CA ASP A 257 -14.26 79.51 56.82
C ASP A 257 -14.59 80.09 58.21
N GLY A 258 -14.92 79.21 59.17
CA GLY A 258 -15.17 79.59 60.55
C GLY A 258 -13.92 80.12 61.27
N LEU A 259 -12.76 79.47 61.07
CA LEU A 259 -11.48 79.89 61.62
C LEU A 259 -10.99 81.19 60.99
N ASP A 260 -11.25 81.40 59.70
CA ASP A 260 -10.96 82.65 59.01
C ASP A 260 -11.84 83.80 59.49
N THR A 261 -13.11 83.52 59.75
CA THR A 261 -14.00 84.47 60.41
C THR A 261 -13.48 84.82 61.81
N LEU A 262 -13.09 83.83 62.61
CA LEU A 262 -12.52 84.05 63.93
C LEU A 262 -11.20 84.83 63.86
N ARG A 263 -10.30 84.48 62.95
CA ARG A 263 -9.05 85.18 62.67
C ARG A 263 -9.29 86.65 62.35
N SER A 264 -10.22 86.92 61.44
CA SER A 264 -10.59 88.30 61.07
C SER A 264 -11.16 89.08 62.25
N LYS A 265 -12.04 88.47 63.05
CA LYS A 265 -12.66 89.15 64.21
C LYS A 265 -11.71 89.35 65.40
N THR A 266 -10.62 88.59 65.45
CA THR A 266 -9.63 88.65 66.54
C THR A 266 -8.35 89.39 66.15
N ALA A 267 -8.19 89.77 64.87
CA ALA A 267 -6.97 90.38 64.34
C ALA A 267 -6.54 91.65 65.10
N ASP A 268 -7.52 92.45 65.56
CA ASP A 268 -7.26 93.71 66.25
C ASP A 268 -7.11 93.56 67.77
N LEU A 269 -7.39 92.37 68.34
CA LEU A 269 -7.32 92.16 69.79
C LEU A 269 -5.93 92.47 70.39
N PRO A 270 -4.78 92.11 69.76
CA PRO A 270 -3.47 92.47 70.30
C PRO A 270 -3.30 93.98 70.45
N ALA A 271 -3.78 94.77 69.48
CA ALA A 271 -3.73 96.22 69.54
C ALA A 271 -4.70 96.77 70.61
N GLN A 272 -5.94 96.28 70.63
CA GLN A 272 -6.97 96.72 71.59
C GLN A 272 -6.60 96.39 73.04
N THR A 273 -6.05 95.20 73.30
CA THR A 273 -5.62 94.79 74.64
C THR A 273 -4.36 95.53 75.08
N LYS A 274 -3.46 95.87 74.14
CA LYS A 274 -2.34 96.76 74.41
C LYS A 274 -2.80 98.18 74.77
N GLU A 275 -3.74 98.75 74.03
CA GLU A 275 -4.31 100.06 74.34
C GLU A 275 -5.00 100.07 75.71
N LEU A 276 -5.74 99.00 76.05
CA LEU A 276 -6.31 98.82 77.38
C LEU A 276 -5.25 98.74 78.47
N ALA A 277 -4.16 98.00 78.25
CA ALA A 277 -3.06 97.89 79.20
C ALA A 277 -2.33 99.22 79.40
N ASP A 278 -2.02 99.93 78.31
CA ASP A 278 -1.37 101.23 78.33
C ASP A 278 -2.27 102.27 79.06
N GLY A 279 -3.58 102.26 78.81
CA GLY A 279 -4.55 103.12 79.51
C GLY A 279 -4.73 102.77 81.00
N ALA A 280 -4.77 101.48 81.34
CA ALA A 280 -4.82 101.03 82.74
C ALA A 280 -3.55 101.41 83.50
N GLN A 281 -2.39 101.30 82.86
CA GLN A 281 -1.11 101.75 83.41
C GLN A 281 -1.12 103.26 83.67
N GLN A 282 -1.63 104.06 82.72
CA GLN A 282 -1.75 105.51 82.90
C GLN A 282 -2.61 105.88 84.11
N VAL A 283 -3.72 105.17 84.33
CA VAL A 283 -4.58 105.37 85.52
C VAL A 283 -3.86 104.94 86.80
N ALA A 284 -3.15 103.81 86.78
CA ALA A 284 -2.37 103.35 87.92
C ALA A 284 -1.26 104.34 88.31
N ASP A 285 -0.52 104.85 87.34
CA ASP A 285 0.53 105.87 87.53
C ASP A 285 -0.08 107.17 88.10
N GLY A 286 -1.22 107.61 87.58
CA GLY A 286 -1.95 108.78 88.07
C GLY A 286 -2.45 108.60 89.51
N ASN A 287 -3.02 107.44 89.84
CA ASN A 287 -3.46 107.13 91.21
C ASN A 287 -2.28 107.04 92.18
N ALA A 288 -1.14 106.49 91.76
CA ALA A 288 0.08 106.47 92.56
C ALA A 288 0.61 107.89 92.84
N GLN A 289 0.56 108.78 91.85
CA GLN A 289 0.91 110.19 92.04
C GLN A 289 -0.03 110.90 93.02
N VAL A 290 -1.35 110.69 92.91
CA VAL A 290 -2.34 111.26 93.83
C VAL A 290 -2.19 110.69 95.25
N ALA A 291 -1.92 109.40 95.38
CA ALA A 291 -1.62 108.77 96.67
C ALA A 291 -0.36 109.38 97.31
N GLY A 292 0.69 109.63 96.54
CA GLY A 292 1.88 110.36 96.98
C GLY A 292 1.54 111.76 97.51
N TYR A 293 0.74 112.55 96.80
CA TYR A 293 0.25 113.84 97.32
C TYR A 293 -0.60 113.70 98.58
N GLY A 294 -1.40 112.63 98.69
CA GLY A 294 -2.16 112.32 99.90
C GLY A 294 -1.25 112.01 101.10
N GLN A 295 -0.17 111.26 100.88
CA GLN A 295 0.84 110.97 101.91
C GLN A 295 1.62 112.21 102.34
N ASP A 296 1.98 113.08 101.39
CA ASP A 296 2.61 114.38 101.67
C ASP A 296 1.67 115.26 102.51
N ALA A 297 0.39 115.34 102.14
CA ALA A 297 -0.63 116.09 102.89
C ALA A 297 -0.86 115.51 104.29
N ALA A 298 -0.92 114.19 104.43
CA ALA A 298 -1.02 113.51 105.72
C ALA A 298 0.20 113.79 106.61
N THR A 299 1.40 113.81 106.03
CA THR A 299 2.63 114.17 106.75
C THR A 299 2.62 115.63 107.18
N ALA A 300 2.26 116.56 106.29
CA ALA A 300 2.12 117.96 106.64
C ALA A 300 1.05 118.20 107.74
N ALA A 301 -0.07 117.47 107.70
CA ALA A 301 -1.10 117.53 108.73
C ALA A 301 -0.57 117.03 110.09
N ARG A 302 0.18 115.91 110.11
CA ARG A 302 0.88 115.43 111.32
C ARG A 302 1.88 116.46 111.84
N ASP A 303 2.65 117.08 110.96
CA ASP A 303 3.64 118.10 111.35
C ASP A 303 2.97 119.32 111.98
N VAL A 304 1.81 119.77 111.45
CA VAL A 304 1.02 120.87 112.05
C VAL A 304 0.50 120.48 113.43
N VAL A 305 -0.02 119.26 113.62
CA VAL A 305 -0.43 118.77 114.94
C VAL A 305 0.77 118.73 115.89
N GLY A 306 1.92 118.22 115.44
CA GLY A 306 3.15 118.21 116.24
C GLY A 306 3.68 119.60 116.60
N LEU A 307 3.53 120.59 115.71
CA LEU A 307 3.84 121.99 116.00
C LEU A 307 2.86 122.58 117.03
N LEU A 308 1.57 122.25 116.94
CA LEU A 308 0.58 122.64 117.96
C LEU A 308 0.89 122.00 119.31
N ASP A 309 1.28 120.73 119.34
CA ASP A 309 1.70 120.03 120.57
C ASP A 309 2.95 120.68 121.19
N THR A 310 3.91 121.08 120.34
CA THR A 310 5.10 121.81 120.79
C THR A 310 4.74 123.19 121.32
N ALA A 311 3.92 123.96 120.60
CA ALA A 311 3.47 125.29 121.00
C ALA A 311 2.66 125.24 122.30
N ARG A 312 1.83 124.20 122.48
CA ARG A 312 1.11 123.91 123.71
C ARG A 312 2.07 123.66 124.85
N THR A 313 3.05 122.78 124.66
CA THR A 313 4.06 122.46 125.69
C THR A 313 4.84 123.71 126.11
N ASP A 314 5.24 124.55 125.15
CA ASP A 314 5.94 125.81 125.41
C ASP A 314 5.04 126.83 126.12
N LEU A 315 3.76 126.91 125.74
CA LEU A 315 2.78 127.78 126.36
C LEU A 315 2.50 127.36 127.81
N GLU A 316 2.27 126.07 128.05
CA GLU A 316 2.07 125.50 129.39
C GLU A 316 3.28 125.78 130.29
N ALA A 317 4.50 125.63 129.78
CA ALA A 317 5.73 125.95 130.51
C ALA A 317 5.79 127.45 130.90
N ARG A 318 5.47 128.36 129.97
CA ARG A 318 5.46 129.82 130.23
C ARG A 318 4.34 130.24 131.17
N LEU A 319 3.15 129.66 131.04
CA LEU A 319 2.03 129.94 131.93
C LEU A 319 2.35 129.46 133.35
N ALA A 320 2.98 128.30 133.51
CA ALA A 320 3.44 127.81 134.80
C ALA A 320 4.45 128.77 135.47
N GLU A 321 5.37 129.37 134.71
CA GLU A 321 6.27 130.42 135.22
C GLU A 321 5.51 131.67 135.70
N LEU A 322 4.50 132.12 134.95
CA LEU A 322 3.69 133.29 135.29
C LEU A 322 2.80 133.07 136.52
N VAL A 323 2.22 131.88 136.67
CA VAL A 323 1.47 131.47 137.86
C VAL A 323 2.40 131.42 139.07
N ALA A 324 3.60 130.85 138.94
CA ALA A 324 4.59 130.80 140.02
C ALA A 324 5.05 132.22 140.46
N ALA A 325 5.11 133.17 139.52
CA ALA A 325 5.40 134.58 139.80
C ALA A 325 4.22 135.37 140.39
N GLY A 326 3.02 134.77 140.48
CA GLY A 326 1.82 135.39 141.03
C GLY A 326 1.17 136.45 140.14
N VAL A 327 1.51 136.49 138.84
CA VAL A 327 0.99 137.48 137.87
C VAL A 327 -0.42 137.12 137.40
N ILE A 328 -0.70 135.82 137.27
CA ILE A 328 -2.01 135.25 136.90
C ILE A 328 -2.35 134.10 137.85
N THR A 329 -3.62 133.73 137.93
CA THR A 329 -4.10 132.57 138.69
C THR A 329 -4.03 131.28 137.87
N GLN A 330 -4.07 130.11 138.53
CA GLN A 330 -4.11 128.81 137.85
C GLN A 330 -5.37 128.67 136.98
N GLU A 331 -6.51 129.19 137.42
CA GLU A 331 -7.77 129.19 136.64
C GLU A 331 -7.65 130.01 135.34
N GLU A 332 -6.94 131.13 135.37
CA GLU A 332 -6.68 131.95 134.17
C GLU A 332 -5.69 131.27 133.21
N ALA A 333 -4.67 130.57 133.72
CA ALA A 333 -3.75 129.77 132.92
C ALA A 333 -4.49 128.60 132.22
N ASP A 334 -5.33 127.88 132.95
CA ASP A 334 -6.11 126.76 132.42
C ASP A 334 -7.10 127.24 131.34
N ALA A 335 -7.71 128.43 131.52
CA ALA A 335 -8.59 129.03 130.50
C ALA A 335 -7.85 129.38 129.20
N VAL A 336 -6.60 129.85 129.29
CA VAL A 336 -5.76 130.13 128.09
C VAL A 336 -5.35 128.84 127.39
N THR A 337 -4.97 127.80 128.14
CA THR A 337 -4.70 126.46 127.59
C THR A 337 -5.94 125.87 126.93
N GLN A 338 -7.13 126.06 127.52
CA GLN A 338 -8.39 125.57 126.97
C GLN A 338 -8.72 126.19 125.61
N VAL A 339 -8.41 127.48 125.38
CA VAL A 339 -8.59 128.11 124.06
C VAL A 339 -7.72 127.45 123.00
N LEU A 340 -6.50 127.03 123.35
CA LEU A 340 -5.62 126.31 122.44
C LEU A 340 -6.13 124.88 122.19
N GLU A 341 -6.66 124.20 123.21
CA GLU A 341 -7.27 122.88 123.07
C GLU A 341 -8.52 122.90 122.18
N ASP A 342 -9.41 123.87 122.37
CA ASP A 342 -10.61 124.03 121.54
C ASP A 342 -10.25 124.32 120.07
N ALA A 343 -9.09 124.96 119.81
CA ALA A 343 -8.55 125.16 118.47
C ALA A 343 -7.81 123.92 117.93
N ARG A 344 -7.29 123.06 118.80
CA ARG A 344 -6.52 121.85 118.47
C ARG A 344 -7.42 120.71 117.98
N THR A 345 -8.55 120.46 118.64
CA THR A 345 -9.44 119.34 118.29
C THR A 345 -9.88 119.35 116.81
N PRO A 346 -10.34 120.49 116.22
CA PRO A 346 -10.69 120.53 114.80
C PRO A 346 -9.52 120.24 113.85
N VAL A 347 -8.28 120.58 114.27
CA VAL A 347 -7.07 120.32 113.48
C VAL A 347 -6.67 118.85 113.54
N GLU A 348 -6.81 118.21 114.70
CA GLU A 348 -6.61 116.75 114.85
C GLU A 348 -7.62 115.95 114.04
N ASP A 349 -8.91 116.30 114.11
CA ASP A 349 -9.96 115.64 113.33
C ASP A 349 -9.72 115.80 111.83
N ALA A 350 -9.27 116.99 111.40
CA ALA A 350 -8.87 117.23 110.02
C ALA A 350 -7.65 116.38 109.63
N ALA A 351 -6.63 116.28 110.49
CA ALA A 351 -5.45 115.45 110.25
C ALA A 351 -5.80 113.96 110.14
N ALA A 352 -6.62 113.43 111.06
CA ALA A 352 -7.12 112.06 111.02
C ALA A 352 -7.96 111.79 109.76
N THR A 353 -8.76 112.77 109.32
CA THR A 353 -9.51 112.69 108.07
C THR A 353 -8.58 112.63 106.85
N VAL A 354 -7.52 113.44 106.82
CA VAL A 354 -6.50 113.44 105.75
C VAL A 354 -5.74 112.11 105.73
N GLU A 355 -5.37 111.56 106.89
CA GLU A 355 -4.72 110.25 106.98
C GLU A 355 -5.63 109.12 106.48
N GLY A 356 -6.90 109.12 106.88
CA GLY A 356 -7.88 108.16 106.39
C GLY A 356 -8.11 108.28 104.88
N ALA A 357 -8.06 109.49 104.32
CA ALA A 357 -8.14 109.71 102.88
C ALA A 357 -6.87 109.22 102.16
N ALA A 358 -5.68 109.47 102.71
CA ALA A 358 -4.41 109.00 102.16
C ALA A 358 -4.35 107.46 102.11
N ALA A 359 -4.78 106.78 103.18
CA ALA A 359 -4.86 105.32 103.20
C ALA A 359 -5.80 104.74 102.12
N ARG A 360 -6.95 105.39 101.87
CA ARG A 360 -7.87 104.99 100.78
C ARG A 360 -7.27 105.25 99.40
N LEU A 361 -6.47 106.31 99.25
CA LEU A 361 -5.75 106.58 98.00
C LEU A 361 -4.65 105.55 97.75
N ASP A 362 -3.96 105.07 98.78
CA ASP A 362 -3.00 103.97 98.69
C ASP A 362 -3.67 102.64 98.28
N GLU A 363 -4.83 102.34 98.86
CA GLU A 363 -5.65 101.18 98.46
C GLU A 363 -6.11 101.30 97.00
N LEU A 364 -6.59 102.48 96.59
CA LEU A 364 -6.98 102.76 95.21
C LEU A 364 -5.80 102.60 94.24
N SER A 365 -4.62 103.14 94.58
CA SER A 365 -3.38 103.01 93.81
C SER A 365 -2.98 101.54 93.62
N SER A 366 -3.02 100.77 94.71
CA SER A 366 -2.75 99.33 94.70
C SER A 366 -3.75 98.57 93.82
N GLY A 367 -5.04 98.87 93.95
CA GLY A 367 -6.11 98.30 93.13
C GLY A 367 -5.94 98.61 91.64
N SER A 368 -5.63 99.86 91.28
CA SER A 368 -5.36 100.22 89.88
C SER A 368 -4.10 99.55 89.32
N SER A 369 -3.06 99.37 90.14
CA SER A 369 -1.85 98.65 89.74
C SER A 369 -2.14 97.17 89.44
N GLN A 370 -3.02 96.53 90.22
CA GLN A 370 -3.46 95.15 89.95
C GLN A 370 -4.23 95.05 88.61
N VAL A 371 -5.11 96.01 88.32
CA VAL A 371 -5.84 96.06 87.03
C VAL A 371 -4.87 96.28 85.86
N ALA A 372 -3.90 97.18 85.99
CA ALA A 372 -2.87 97.41 84.98
C ALA A 372 -2.05 96.15 84.70
N ASN A 373 -1.60 95.46 85.74
CA ASN A 373 -0.87 94.18 85.61
C ASN A 373 -1.72 93.09 84.95
N GLY A 374 -3.01 92.99 85.30
CA GLY A 374 -3.96 92.07 84.67
C GLY A 374 -4.16 92.37 83.18
N ALA A 375 -4.34 93.64 82.83
CA ALA A 375 -4.46 94.09 81.45
C ALA A 375 -3.18 93.85 80.64
N ALA A 376 -2.00 94.07 81.23
CA ALA A 376 -0.71 93.76 80.60
C ALA A 376 -0.53 92.25 80.36
N THR A 377 -0.96 91.41 81.32
CA THR A 377 -0.94 89.94 81.17
C THR A 377 -1.85 89.50 80.02
N LEU A 378 -3.05 90.07 79.94
CA LEU A 378 -3.97 89.82 78.81
C LEU A 378 -3.34 90.27 77.48
N ALA A 379 -2.78 91.48 77.42
CA ALA A 379 -2.12 92.00 76.23
C ALA A 379 -0.95 91.13 75.75
N ALA A 380 -0.19 90.53 76.68
CA ALA A 380 0.89 89.61 76.36
C ALA A 380 0.42 88.25 75.81
N ALA A 381 -0.74 87.75 76.25
CA ALA A 381 -1.29 86.47 75.82
C ALA A 381 -2.03 86.53 74.47
N THR A 382 -2.59 87.70 74.12
CA THR A 382 -3.40 87.86 72.91
C THR A 382 -2.66 87.57 71.59
N PRO A 383 -1.39 87.97 71.39
CA PRO A 383 -0.62 87.60 70.20
C PRO A 383 -0.54 86.08 69.99
N GLU A 384 -0.25 85.31 71.04
CA GLU A 384 -0.20 83.84 70.96
C GLU A 384 -1.55 83.24 70.57
N LEU A 385 -2.64 83.78 71.12
CA LEU A 385 -4.00 83.36 70.75
C LEU A 385 -4.28 83.61 69.26
N THR A 386 -3.99 84.81 68.74
CA THR A 386 -4.20 85.13 67.32
C THR A 386 -3.33 84.28 66.39
N GLN A 387 -2.10 83.98 66.79
CA GLN A 387 -1.21 83.08 66.05
C GLN A 387 -1.72 81.62 66.07
N GLY A 388 -2.26 81.17 67.19
CA GLY A 388 -2.89 79.86 67.32
C GLY A 388 -4.09 79.71 66.40
N ILE A 389 -4.95 80.74 66.32
CA ILE A 389 -6.09 80.79 65.40
C ILE A 389 -5.62 80.76 63.94
N ALA A 390 -4.59 81.54 63.58
CA ALA A 390 -4.04 81.52 62.22
C ALA A 390 -3.44 80.17 61.83
N THR A 391 -2.74 79.51 62.77
CA THR A 391 -2.20 78.17 62.56
C THR A 391 -3.33 77.16 62.36
N ALA A 392 -4.38 77.22 63.17
CA ALA A 392 -5.55 76.36 63.02
C ALA A 392 -6.24 76.57 61.67
N ALA A 393 -6.44 77.83 61.23
CA ALA A 393 -7.02 78.14 59.92
C ALA A 393 -6.21 77.52 58.78
N SER A 394 -4.88 77.70 58.78
CA SER A 394 -4.00 77.07 57.79
C SER A 394 -4.06 75.53 57.82
N GLY A 395 -4.28 74.94 59.00
CA GLY A 395 -4.51 73.50 59.15
C GLY A 395 -5.84 73.06 58.54
N GLY A 396 -6.89 73.85 58.70
CA GLY A 396 -8.20 73.65 58.06
C GLY A 396 -8.11 73.66 56.54
N ASP A 397 -7.42 74.63 55.94
CA ASP A 397 -7.20 74.70 54.50
C ASP A 397 -6.45 73.49 53.95
N ARG A 398 -5.39 73.05 54.66
CA ARG A 398 -4.63 71.86 54.29
C ARG A 398 -5.46 70.59 54.37
N LEU A 399 -6.30 70.47 55.40
CA LEU A 399 -7.22 69.34 55.54
C LEU A 399 -8.27 69.32 54.43
N ALA A 400 -8.84 70.46 54.08
CA ALA A 400 -9.81 70.59 52.99
C ALA A 400 -9.18 70.21 51.64
N SER A 401 -7.98 70.73 51.36
CA SER A 401 -7.24 70.44 50.12
C SER A 401 -6.87 68.95 50.03
N GLY A 402 -6.33 68.37 51.11
CA GLY A 402 -5.98 66.94 51.13
C GLY A 402 -7.19 66.02 51.01
N ALA A 403 -8.34 66.41 51.57
CA ALA A 403 -9.59 65.67 51.41
C ALA A 403 -10.12 65.73 49.97
N ALA A 404 -10.00 66.87 49.29
CA ALA A 404 -10.35 67.02 47.87
C ALA A 404 -9.42 66.21 46.95
N GLU A 405 -8.11 66.16 47.23
CA GLU A 405 -7.18 65.29 46.51
C GLU A 405 -7.53 63.81 46.69
N LEU A 406 -7.87 63.39 47.91
CA LEU A 406 -8.31 62.02 48.20
C LEU A 406 -9.62 61.68 47.48
N GLU A 407 -10.58 62.60 47.44
CA GLU A 407 -11.84 62.45 46.67
C GLU A 407 -11.55 62.21 45.18
N SER A 408 -10.68 63.03 44.58
CA SER A 408 -10.29 62.88 43.17
C SER A 408 -9.57 61.56 42.89
N GLY A 409 -8.66 61.15 43.79
CA GLY A 409 -7.95 59.88 43.70
C GLY A 409 -8.91 58.69 43.79
N ALA A 410 -9.87 58.73 44.72
CA ALA A 410 -10.90 57.72 44.88
C ALA A 410 -11.81 57.63 43.64
N GLY A 411 -12.17 58.76 43.01
CA GLY A 411 -12.91 58.78 41.75
C GLY A 411 -12.16 58.14 40.58
N THR A 412 -10.84 58.37 40.51
CA THR A 412 -9.98 57.73 39.50
C THR A 412 -9.92 56.22 39.72
N LEU A 413 -9.77 55.77 40.97
CA LEU A 413 -9.77 54.36 41.33
C LEU A 413 -11.12 53.69 41.01
N ALA A 414 -12.25 54.33 41.33
CA ALA A 414 -13.59 53.83 41.04
C ALA A 414 -13.81 53.63 39.52
N THR A 415 -13.38 54.61 38.72
CA THR A 415 -13.46 54.55 37.25
C THR A 415 -12.57 53.45 36.68
N GLY A 416 -11.33 53.33 37.17
CA GLY A 416 -10.40 52.28 36.75
C GLY A 416 -10.92 50.88 37.09
N ALA A 417 -11.44 50.70 38.31
CA ALA A 417 -12.02 49.44 38.76
C ALA A 417 -13.29 49.07 37.97
N SER A 418 -14.15 50.04 37.64
CA SER A 418 -15.33 49.82 36.79
C SER A 418 -14.96 49.43 35.35
N SER A 419 -13.89 50.05 34.81
CA SER A 419 -13.36 49.71 33.48
C SER A 419 -12.76 48.30 33.47
N LEU A 420 -12.02 47.94 34.52
CA LEU A 420 -11.50 46.58 34.70
C LEU A 420 -12.63 45.57 34.79
N ALA A 421 -13.65 45.82 35.62
CA ALA A 421 -14.81 44.94 35.75
C ALA A 421 -15.50 44.70 34.40
N SER A 422 -15.73 45.78 33.63
CA SER A 422 -16.35 45.71 32.30
C SER A 422 -15.49 44.94 31.31
N GLY A 423 -14.17 45.18 31.29
CA GLY A 423 -13.24 44.43 30.43
C GLY A 423 -13.16 42.94 30.79
N THR A 424 -13.20 42.60 32.08
CA THR A 424 -13.21 41.20 32.52
C THR A 424 -14.54 40.49 32.25
N VAL A 425 -15.67 41.22 32.22
CA VAL A 425 -16.95 40.67 31.74
C VAL A 425 -16.83 40.30 30.26
N GLN A 426 -16.25 41.16 29.42
CA GLN A 426 -16.02 40.83 28.00
C GLN A 426 -15.12 39.59 27.83
N VAL A 427 -14.09 39.44 28.66
CA VAL A 427 -13.25 38.23 28.66
C VAL A 427 -14.04 37.01 29.11
N SER A 428 -14.90 37.13 30.12
CA SER A 428 -15.76 36.04 30.61
C SER A 428 -16.74 35.59 29.52
N ASP A 429 -17.41 36.54 28.87
CA ASP A 429 -18.36 36.28 27.77
C ASP A 429 -17.65 35.62 26.58
N GLY A 430 -16.50 36.15 26.15
CA GLY A 430 -15.70 35.55 25.08
C GLY A 430 -15.17 34.16 25.43
N ALA A 431 -14.80 33.92 26.68
CA ALA A 431 -14.41 32.60 27.15
C ALA A 431 -15.59 31.62 27.17
N ALA A 432 -16.80 32.08 27.49
CA ALA A 432 -18.02 31.26 27.44
C ALA A 432 -18.44 30.92 25.99
N GLU A 433 -18.30 31.87 25.06
CA GLU A 433 -18.52 31.63 23.63
C GLU A 433 -17.48 30.63 23.07
N LEU A 434 -16.22 30.78 23.46
CA LEU A 434 -15.16 29.85 23.09
C LEU A 434 -15.38 28.46 23.71
N ALA A 435 -15.87 28.37 24.96
CA ALA A 435 -16.23 27.10 25.58
C ALA A 435 -17.35 26.39 24.82
N THR A 436 -18.38 27.14 24.41
CA THR A 436 -19.48 26.63 23.58
C THR A 436 -18.98 26.12 22.23
N SER A 437 -18.12 26.88 21.56
CA SER A 437 -17.52 26.46 20.28
C SER A 437 -16.58 25.27 20.44
N SER A 438 -15.87 25.18 21.57
CA SER A 438 -14.99 24.06 21.90
C SER A 438 -15.77 22.77 22.16
N VAL A 439 -17.02 22.87 22.66
CA VAL A 439 -17.94 21.73 22.74
C VAL A 439 -18.28 21.21 21.35
N THR A 440 -18.59 22.09 20.39
CA THR A 440 -18.83 21.69 19.00
C THR A 440 -17.59 21.04 18.38
N LEU A 441 -16.40 21.60 18.64
CA LEU A 441 -15.14 21.02 18.18
C LEU A 441 -14.87 19.64 18.80
N ARG A 442 -15.18 19.46 20.08
CA ARG A 442 -15.09 18.18 20.79
C ARG A 442 -16.03 17.14 20.18
N ASP A 443 -17.28 17.52 19.92
CA ASP A 443 -18.25 16.62 19.30
C ASP A 443 -17.80 16.23 17.88
N GLY A 444 -17.32 17.19 17.07
CA GLY A 444 -16.75 16.93 15.75
C GLY A 444 -15.47 16.08 15.79
N ALA A 445 -14.62 16.24 16.80
CA ALA A 445 -13.46 15.37 17.03
C ALA A 445 -13.90 13.94 17.41
N GLY A 446 -14.99 13.79 18.16
CA GLY A 446 -15.61 12.50 18.46
C GLY A 446 -16.20 11.81 17.22
N GLU A 447 -16.86 12.58 16.35
CA GLU A 447 -17.33 12.08 15.05
C GLU A 447 -16.17 11.66 14.15
N LEU A 448 -15.10 12.46 14.08
CA LEU A 448 -13.89 12.14 13.35
C LEU A 448 -13.24 10.86 13.86
N LEU A 449 -13.09 10.71 15.19
CA LEU A 449 -12.56 9.51 15.82
C LEU A 449 -13.40 8.28 15.46
N SER A 450 -14.73 8.41 15.52
CA SER A 450 -15.66 7.33 15.15
C SER A 450 -15.51 6.94 13.68
N GLY A 451 -15.46 7.92 12.77
CA GLY A 451 -15.29 7.67 11.34
C GLY A 451 -13.92 7.08 10.99
N MET A 452 -12.84 7.50 11.66
CA MET A 452 -11.52 6.90 11.48
C MET A 452 -11.48 5.46 12.02
N THR A 453 -12.20 5.18 13.10
CA THR A 453 -12.34 3.82 13.66
C THR A 453 -13.08 2.93 12.67
N GLU A 454 -14.17 3.41 12.07
CA GLU A 454 -14.92 2.69 11.06
C GLU A 454 -14.08 2.45 9.79
N LEU A 455 -13.28 3.44 9.35
CA LEU A 455 -12.33 3.26 8.24
C LEU A 455 -11.30 2.18 8.53
N ARG A 456 -10.66 2.23 9.71
CA ARG A 456 -9.69 1.22 10.14
C ARG A 456 -10.33 -0.17 10.15
N ASP A 457 -11.51 -0.29 10.76
CA ASP A 457 -12.20 -1.57 10.89
C ASP A 457 -12.66 -2.09 9.53
N GLY A 458 -13.08 -1.21 8.63
CA GLY A 458 -13.39 -1.54 7.24
C GLY A 458 -12.18 -2.04 6.46
N LEU A 459 -11.02 -1.38 6.61
CA LEU A 459 -9.76 -1.83 6.01
C LEU A 459 -9.29 -3.17 6.60
N ALA A 460 -9.42 -3.36 7.91
CA ALA A 460 -9.06 -4.61 8.58
C ALA A 460 -10.00 -5.76 8.18
N ALA A 461 -11.30 -5.48 8.07
CA ALA A 461 -12.27 -6.43 7.54
C ALA A 461 -12.00 -6.75 6.06
N GLY A 462 -11.59 -5.77 5.25
CA GLY A 462 -11.14 -5.96 3.88
C GLY A 462 -9.91 -6.86 3.80
N LEU A 463 -8.94 -6.67 4.70
CA LEU A 463 -7.75 -7.51 4.82
C LEU A 463 -8.13 -8.96 5.15
N GLY A 464 -9.10 -9.15 6.05
CA GLY A 464 -9.67 -10.47 6.38
C GLY A 464 -10.58 -11.08 5.30
N ARG A 465 -10.96 -10.30 4.27
CA ARG A 465 -11.76 -10.75 3.11
C ARG A 465 -10.91 -10.99 1.87
N ILE A 466 -9.60 -10.73 1.91
CA ILE A 466 -8.68 -11.22 0.87
C ILE A 466 -8.88 -12.74 0.81
N PRO A 467 -9.32 -13.30 -0.33
CA PRO A 467 -9.75 -14.69 -0.39
C PRO A 467 -8.62 -15.61 0.05
N ASP A 468 -8.85 -16.36 1.13
CA ASP A 468 -8.23 -17.66 1.29
C ASP A 468 -8.87 -18.50 0.18
N LEU A 469 -8.16 -18.64 -0.94
CA LEU A 469 -8.62 -19.45 -2.06
C LEU A 469 -8.97 -20.82 -1.48
N ASP A 470 -10.21 -21.27 -1.68
CA ASP A 470 -10.55 -22.62 -1.28
C ASP A 470 -9.57 -23.61 -1.94
N GLU A 471 -9.32 -24.75 -1.29
CA GLU A 471 -8.30 -25.71 -1.75
C GLU A 471 -8.48 -26.08 -3.23
N GLN A 472 -9.72 -26.08 -3.71
CA GLN A 472 -10.09 -26.37 -5.08
C GLN A 472 -9.59 -25.30 -6.05
N THR A 473 -9.86 -24.01 -5.79
CA THR A 473 -9.40 -22.91 -6.64
C THR A 473 -7.88 -22.78 -6.58
N GLN A 474 -7.26 -23.03 -5.42
CA GLN A 474 -5.81 -23.05 -5.29
C GLN A 474 -5.17 -24.16 -6.14
N GLU A 475 -5.74 -25.36 -6.13
CA GLU A 475 -5.27 -26.48 -6.95
C GLU A 475 -5.50 -26.22 -8.45
N ASP A 476 -6.64 -25.63 -8.82
CA ASP A 476 -6.97 -25.32 -10.21
C ASP A 476 -6.12 -24.16 -10.78
N THR A 477 -5.82 -23.13 -9.98
CA THR A 477 -4.84 -22.08 -10.34
C THR A 477 -3.43 -22.65 -10.45
N ALA A 478 -2.99 -23.49 -9.51
CA ALA A 478 -1.67 -24.12 -9.56
C ALA A 478 -1.51 -25.03 -10.78
N LYS A 479 -2.56 -25.81 -11.12
CA LYS A 479 -2.59 -26.64 -12.33
C LYS A 479 -2.58 -25.83 -13.61
N THR A 480 -3.29 -24.71 -13.65
CA THR A 480 -3.37 -23.86 -14.85
C THR A 480 -2.07 -23.07 -15.07
N ILE A 481 -1.39 -22.64 -14.00
CA ILE A 481 -0.06 -22.01 -14.11
C ILE A 481 1.01 -23.04 -14.48
N GLY A 482 1.00 -24.22 -13.86
CA GLY A 482 2.01 -25.26 -14.09
C GLY A 482 1.81 -26.08 -15.37
N ASN A 483 0.58 -26.09 -15.92
CA ASN A 483 0.23 -26.82 -17.13
C ASN A 483 -0.96 -26.12 -17.85
N PRO A 484 -0.72 -25.02 -18.56
CA PRO A 484 -1.79 -24.17 -19.10
C PRO A 484 -2.51 -24.75 -20.32
N VAL A 485 -2.00 -25.84 -20.91
CA VAL A 485 -2.52 -26.39 -22.17
C VAL A 485 -2.83 -27.87 -22.02
N ALA A 486 -4.08 -28.24 -22.24
CA ALA A 486 -4.54 -29.62 -22.32
C ALA A 486 -4.48 -30.12 -23.76
N VAL A 487 -3.73 -31.19 -24.01
CA VAL A 487 -3.67 -31.87 -25.31
C VAL A 487 -4.63 -33.05 -25.31
N LYS A 488 -5.72 -32.95 -26.08
CA LYS A 488 -6.64 -34.05 -26.35
C LYS A 488 -6.17 -34.80 -27.59
N LYS A 489 -6.11 -36.13 -27.50
CA LYS A 489 -5.75 -36.99 -28.63
C LYS A 489 -7.01 -37.59 -29.23
N ASP A 490 -7.21 -37.39 -30.52
CA ASP A 490 -8.27 -38.01 -31.31
C ASP A 490 -7.64 -39.00 -32.30
N VAL A 491 -7.60 -40.27 -31.91
CA VAL A 491 -6.89 -41.31 -32.65
C VAL A 491 -7.91 -42.07 -33.52
N ILE A 492 -7.83 -41.88 -34.84
CA ILE A 492 -8.74 -42.48 -35.82
C ILE A 492 -8.52 -44.00 -35.91
N ALA A 493 -7.26 -44.43 -35.98
CA ALA A 493 -6.85 -45.83 -35.94
C ALA A 493 -5.62 -45.95 -35.03
N ASN A 494 -5.55 -47.02 -34.26
CA ASN A 494 -4.55 -47.17 -33.20
C ASN A 494 -3.85 -48.53 -33.28
N ALA A 495 -2.54 -48.52 -33.42
CA ALA A 495 -1.70 -49.71 -33.39
C ALA A 495 -1.36 -50.16 -31.96
N GLY A 496 -1.48 -49.26 -30.97
CA GLY A 496 -1.30 -49.53 -29.55
C GLY A 496 0.17 -49.63 -29.11
N THR A 497 1.00 -50.38 -29.85
CA THR A 497 2.43 -50.55 -29.51
C THR A 497 3.34 -50.40 -30.72
N TYR A 498 4.61 -50.08 -30.47
CA TYR A 498 5.64 -50.02 -31.51
C TYR A 498 5.78 -51.33 -32.29
N GLY A 499 5.74 -52.48 -31.60
CA GLY A 499 5.81 -53.79 -32.23
C GLY A 499 4.60 -54.08 -33.12
N ALA A 500 3.41 -53.68 -32.66
CA ALA A 500 2.21 -53.73 -33.47
C ALA A 500 2.35 -52.85 -34.72
N GLY A 501 2.77 -51.59 -34.58
CA GLY A 501 2.95 -50.62 -35.68
C GLY A 501 3.87 -51.07 -36.83
N LEU A 502 4.87 -51.91 -36.53
CA LEU A 502 5.79 -52.48 -37.52
C LEU A 502 5.37 -53.84 -38.08
N ALA A 503 4.34 -54.48 -37.52
CA ALA A 503 3.90 -55.82 -37.92
C ALA A 503 3.52 -55.95 -39.41
N PRO A 504 2.77 -55.01 -40.03
CA PRO A 504 2.45 -55.05 -41.47
C PRO A 504 3.70 -55.22 -42.36
N PHE A 505 4.76 -54.48 -42.02
CA PHE A 505 6.03 -54.53 -42.74
C PHE A 505 6.73 -55.89 -42.60
N PHE A 506 6.89 -56.38 -41.37
CA PHE A 506 7.56 -57.66 -41.12
C PHE A 506 6.76 -58.87 -41.61
N MET A 507 5.42 -58.81 -41.53
CA MET A 507 4.55 -59.87 -42.05
C MET A 507 4.64 -59.97 -43.58
N SER A 508 4.64 -58.83 -44.28
CA SER A 508 4.86 -58.80 -45.72
C SER A 508 6.27 -59.28 -46.10
N LEU A 509 7.29 -58.88 -45.34
CA LEU A 509 8.68 -59.30 -45.57
C LEU A 509 8.84 -60.82 -45.40
N ALA A 510 8.26 -61.38 -44.33
CA ALA A 510 8.29 -62.81 -44.06
C ALA A 510 7.60 -63.61 -45.17
N ALA A 511 6.48 -63.12 -45.71
CA ALA A 511 5.82 -63.73 -46.87
C ALA A 511 6.75 -63.78 -48.11
N TRP A 512 7.51 -62.71 -48.38
CA TRP A 512 8.47 -62.69 -49.49
C TRP A 512 9.66 -63.62 -49.26
N ILE A 513 10.27 -63.59 -48.07
CA ILE A 513 11.41 -64.46 -47.72
C ILE A 513 11.00 -65.92 -47.83
N GLY A 514 9.80 -66.26 -47.33
CA GLY A 514 9.21 -67.57 -47.47
C GLY A 514 9.09 -68.03 -48.92
N ALA A 515 8.49 -67.20 -49.76
CA ALA A 515 8.39 -67.45 -51.20
C ALA A 515 9.76 -67.64 -51.87
N TYR A 516 10.76 -66.85 -51.46
CA TYR A 516 12.13 -66.93 -51.96
C TYR A 516 12.81 -68.27 -51.62
N VAL A 517 12.73 -68.68 -50.34
CA VAL A 517 13.32 -69.93 -49.84
C VAL A 517 12.66 -71.14 -50.50
N LEU A 518 11.36 -71.10 -50.78
CA LEU A 518 10.67 -72.20 -51.46
C LEU A 518 11.27 -72.52 -52.82
N PHE A 519 11.69 -71.53 -53.60
CA PHE A 519 12.33 -71.77 -54.91
C PHE A 519 13.81 -72.16 -54.83
N LEU A 520 14.42 -72.14 -53.64
CA LEU A 520 15.71 -72.82 -53.42
C LEU A 520 15.55 -74.33 -53.35
N LEU A 521 14.37 -74.81 -52.93
CA LEU A 521 14.07 -76.23 -52.73
C LEU A 521 13.24 -76.82 -53.88
N VAL A 522 12.30 -76.05 -54.42
CA VAL A 522 11.32 -76.48 -55.41
C VAL A 522 11.67 -75.92 -56.78
N ARG A 523 11.63 -76.77 -57.81
CA ARG A 523 11.83 -76.32 -59.19
C ARG A 523 10.63 -75.50 -59.67
N PRO A 524 10.84 -74.33 -60.31
CA PRO A 524 9.77 -73.42 -60.67
C PRO A 524 8.85 -73.95 -61.79
N LEU A 525 9.33 -74.90 -62.61
CA LEU A 525 8.51 -75.67 -63.56
C LEU A 525 8.81 -77.17 -63.42
N SER A 526 7.77 -77.99 -63.62
CA SER A 526 7.92 -79.45 -63.65
C SER A 526 8.43 -79.91 -65.01
N ASN A 527 9.66 -80.46 -65.05
CA ASN A 527 10.25 -81.07 -66.25
C ASN A 527 9.34 -82.16 -66.85
N ARG A 528 8.63 -82.92 -66.01
CA ARG A 528 7.68 -83.95 -66.46
C ARG A 528 6.50 -83.34 -67.23
N SER A 529 6.00 -82.20 -66.78
CA SER A 529 4.87 -81.52 -67.43
C SER A 529 5.25 -80.86 -68.77
N LEU A 530 6.48 -80.35 -68.88
CA LEU A 530 7.02 -79.80 -70.13
C LEU A 530 7.28 -80.91 -71.15
N ALA A 531 7.81 -82.05 -70.72
CA ALA A 531 8.05 -83.22 -71.57
C ALA A 531 6.76 -83.91 -72.03
N ALA A 532 5.68 -83.85 -71.23
CA ALA A 532 4.39 -84.49 -71.52
C ALA A 532 3.44 -83.64 -72.39
N GLY A 533 3.85 -82.47 -72.88
CA GLY A 533 3.07 -81.66 -73.83
C GLY A 533 1.77 -81.01 -73.30
N ARG A 534 1.50 -81.02 -71.98
CA ARG A 534 0.32 -80.36 -71.36
C ARG A 534 0.27 -78.87 -71.72
N PRO A 535 -0.85 -78.13 -71.72
CA PRO A 535 -0.91 -76.67 -71.99
C PRO A 535 0.01 -75.78 -71.12
N ALA A 536 0.51 -74.65 -71.65
CA ALA A 536 1.51 -73.80 -70.99
C ALA A 536 1.03 -73.18 -69.67
N TRP A 537 -0.24 -72.77 -69.64
CA TRP A 537 -0.86 -72.19 -68.46
C TRP A 537 -1.01 -73.24 -67.33
N GLN A 538 -1.29 -74.50 -67.67
CA GLN A 538 -1.35 -75.59 -66.68
C GLN A 538 0.02 -75.93 -66.11
N THR A 539 1.08 -75.84 -66.93
CA THR A 539 2.46 -76.04 -66.46
C THR A 539 2.91 -74.91 -65.53
N ALA A 540 2.59 -73.66 -65.87
CA ALA A 540 2.89 -72.50 -65.02
C ALA A 540 2.13 -72.57 -63.70
N LEU A 541 0.81 -72.77 -63.73
CA LEU A 541 -0.02 -72.94 -62.53
C LEU A 541 0.41 -74.15 -61.70
N GLY A 542 0.76 -75.27 -62.34
CA GLY A 542 1.23 -76.46 -61.61
C GLY A 542 2.57 -76.24 -60.90
N GLY A 543 3.46 -75.41 -61.45
CA GLY A 543 4.70 -75.00 -60.77
C GLY A 543 4.50 -73.96 -59.67
N TRP A 544 3.42 -73.18 -59.77
CA TRP A 544 3.06 -72.14 -58.81
C TRP A 544 2.28 -72.69 -57.61
N LEU A 545 1.34 -73.61 -57.86
CA LEU A 545 0.35 -74.05 -56.88
C LEU A 545 1.00 -74.70 -55.64
N THR A 546 2.02 -75.53 -55.82
CA THR A 546 2.68 -76.20 -54.70
C THR A 546 3.40 -75.20 -53.78
N PRO A 547 4.29 -74.31 -54.28
CA PRO A 547 4.84 -73.22 -53.46
C PRO A 547 3.76 -72.30 -52.87
N ALA A 548 2.70 -71.97 -53.62
CA ALA A 548 1.62 -71.11 -53.12
C ALA A 548 0.85 -71.76 -51.95
N LEU A 549 0.53 -73.05 -52.01
CA LEU A 549 -0.11 -73.79 -50.91
C LEU A 549 0.78 -73.89 -49.67
N ILE A 550 2.09 -74.06 -49.85
CA ILE A 550 3.04 -74.02 -48.73
C ILE A 550 3.12 -72.60 -48.15
N GLY A 551 3.07 -71.57 -49.02
CA GLY A 551 2.95 -70.17 -48.62
C GLY A 551 1.70 -69.89 -47.77
N VAL A 552 0.55 -70.48 -48.10
CA VAL A 552 -0.67 -70.41 -47.27
C VAL A 552 -0.42 -70.97 -45.88
N ALA A 553 0.23 -72.13 -45.77
CA ALA A 553 0.53 -72.72 -44.46
C ALA A 553 1.50 -71.85 -43.64
N GLN A 554 2.52 -71.28 -44.29
CA GLN A 554 3.45 -70.34 -43.66
C GLN A 554 2.72 -69.09 -43.15
N VAL A 555 1.88 -68.49 -43.99
CA VAL A 555 1.10 -67.29 -43.63
C VAL A 555 0.13 -67.60 -42.49
N ALA A 556 -0.55 -68.74 -42.50
CA ALA A 556 -1.47 -69.14 -41.43
C ALA A 556 -0.74 -69.28 -40.08
N LEU A 557 0.44 -69.91 -40.08
CA LEU A 557 1.28 -70.01 -38.88
C LEU A 557 1.75 -68.64 -38.41
N MET A 558 2.28 -67.82 -39.31
CA MET A 558 2.72 -66.45 -39.01
C MET A 558 1.59 -65.60 -38.43
N PHE A 559 0.41 -65.62 -39.05
CA PHE A 559 -0.77 -64.90 -38.58
C PHE A 559 -1.21 -65.37 -37.19
N THR A 560 -1.16 -66.68 -36.92
CA THR A 560 -1.46 -67.25 -35.59
C THR A 560 -0.48 -66.75 -34.53
N VAL A 561 0.83 -66.72 -34.86
CA VAL A 561 1.86 -66.21 -33.95
C VAL A 561 1.66 -64.72 -33.68
N VAL A 562 1.41 -63.92 -34.72
CA VAL A 562 1.19 -62.47 -34.57
C VAL A 562 -0.06 -62.19 -33.71
N LYS A 563 -1.17 -62.87 -33.99
CA LYS A 563 -2.43 -62.67 -33.25
C LYS A 563 -2.35 -63.15 -31.80
N PHE A 564 -1.82 -64.35 -31.54
CA PHE A 564 -1.93 -64.98 -30.22
C PHE A 564 -0.66 -64.92 -29.37
N ALA A 565 0.54 -64.91 -29.97
CA ALA A 565 1.79 -64.88 -29.23
C ALA A 565 2.36 -63.47 -29.04
N LEU A 566 2.12 -62.59 -30.02
CA LEU A 566 2.54 -61.18 -29.96
C LEU A 566 1.42 -60.23 -29.53
N ASP A 567 0.21 -60.75 -29.32
CA ASP A 567 -0.99 -60.00 -28.87
C ASP A 567 -1.34 -58.80 -29.77
N ILE A 568 -1.13 -58.97 -31.08
CA ILE A 568 -1.49 -57.96 -32.08
C ILE A 568 -2.82 -58.40 -32.70
N ASP A 569 -3.94 -57.92 -32.16
CA ASP A 569 -5.27 -58.29 -32.63
C ASP A 569 -5.69 -57.42 -33.83
N PRO A 570 -5.82 -57.98 -35.06
CA PRO A 570 -6.25 -57.20 -36.20
C PRO A 570 -7.72 -56.83 -36.09
N VAL A 571 -8.05 -55.54 -36.29
CA VAL A 571 -9.45 -55.08 -36.36
C VAL A 571 -10.26 -55.88 -37.39
N HIS A 572 -9.67 -56.17 -38.56
CA HIS A 572 -10.27 -56.96 -39.62
C HIS A 572 -9.55 -58.31 -39.85
N GLY A 573 -9.48 -59.16 -38.82
CA GLY A 573 -8.68 -60.41 -38.83
C GLY A 573 -8.85 -61.33 -40.05
N VAL A 574 -10.09 -61.54 -40.55
CA VAL A 574 -10.31 -62.37 -41.75
C VAL A 574 -9.73 -61.69 -42.99
N GLY A 575 -9.93 -60.39 -43.14
CA GLY A 575 -9.38 -59.61 -44.25
C GLY A 575 -7.85 -59.65 -44.24
N THR A 576 -7.22 -59.48 -43.07
CA THR A 576 -5.77 -59.56 -42.91
C THR A 576 -5.22 -60.91 -43.37
N ALA A 577 -5.84 -62.02 -42.95
CA ALA A 577 -5.42 -63.35 -43.36
C ALA A 577 -5.55 -63.56 -44.88
N VAL A 578 -6.64 -63.11 -45.49
CA VAL A 578 -6.87 -63.20 -46.94
C VAL A 578 -5.83 -62.36 -47.71
N LEU A 579 -5.55 -61.14 -47.26
CA LEU A 579 -4.56 -60.27 -47.90
C LEU A 579 -3.15 -60.89 -47.83
N LEU A 580 -2.77 -61.47 -46.69
CA LEU A 580 -1.47 -62.15 -46.56
C LEU A 580 -1.34 -63.35 -47.48
N VAL A 581 -2.41 -64.13 -47.62
CA VAL A 581 -2.46 -65.26 -48.58
C VAL A 581 -2.28 -64.75 -50.00
N LEU A 582 -2.99 -63.68 -50.37
CA LEU A 582 -2.86 -63.04 -51.70
C LEU A 582 -1.45 -62.48 -51.92
N ALA A 583 -0.85 -61.83 -50.93
CA ALA A 583 0.50 -61.31 -51.00
C ALA A 583 1.51 -62.44 -51.20
N SER A 584 1.44 -63.51 -50.40
CA SER A 584 2.29 -64.69 -50.54
C SER A 584 2.14 -65.33 -51.93
N ALA A 585 0.91 -65.54 -52.40
CA ALA A 585 0.59 -66.01 -53.74
C ALA A 585 1.24 -65.15 -54.85
N THR A 586 1.13 -63.82 -54.71
CA THR A 586 1.70 -62.82 -55.63
C THR A 586 3.23 -62.89 -55.64
N PHE A 587 3.86 -62.90 -54.46
CA PHE A 587 5.32 -62.96 -54.33
C PHE A 587 5.89 -64.27 -54.89
N VAL A 588 5.22 -65.40 -54.65
CA VAL A 588 5.56 -66.69 -55.26
C VAL A 588 5.47 -66.60 -56.79
N ALA A 589 4.43 -65.98 -57.35
CA ALA A 589 4.30 -65.84 -58.81
C ALA A 589 5.42 -64.97 -59.43
N ILE A 590 5.78 -63.87 -58.78
CA ILE A 590 6.88 -63.00 -59.23
C ILE A 590 8.19 -63.77 -59.24
N LEU A 591 8.52 -64.43 -58.13
CA LEU A 591 9.75 -65.19 -58.00
C LEU A 591 9.78 -66.37 -58.96
N GLN A 592 8.65 -67.04 -59.18
CA GLN A 592 8.54 -68.07 -60.19
C GLN A 592 8.85 -67.50 -61.58
N ALA A 593 8.22 -66.38 -61.97
CA ALA A 593 8.45 -65.75 -63.27
C ALA A 593 9.94 -65.44 -63.47
N LEU A 594 10.58 -64.78 -62.50
CA LEU A 594 12.01 -64.45 -62.55
C LEU A 594 12.87 -65.70 -62.71
N ASN A 595 12.63 -66.73 -61.90
CA ASN A 595 13.37 -67.99 -61.96
C ASN A 595 13.20 -68.73 -63.29
N VAL A 596 11.99 -68.73 -63.87
CA VAL A 596 11.74 -69.41 -65.15
C VAL A 596 12.43 -68.71 -66.31
N TYR A 597 12.46 -67.37 -66.33
CA TYR A 597 13.11 -66.62 -67.41
C TYR A 597 14.64 -66.63 -67.30
N LEU A 598 15.17 -66.49 -66.10
CA LEU A 598 16.57 -66.13 -65.88
C LEU A 598 17.36 -67.17 -65.07
N GLY A 599 16.72 -68.26 -64.64
CA GLY A 599 17.37 -69.31 -63.84
C GLY A 599 18.00 -68.75 -62.57
N ALA A 600 19.26 -69.09 -62.30
CA ALA A 600 20.00 -68.62 -61.13
C ALA A 600 20.12 -67.08 -61.06
N VAL A 601 20.16 -66.39 -62.21
CA VAL A 601 20.17 -64.91 -62.25
C VAL A 601 18.81 -64.36 -61.81
N GLY A 602 17.72 -65.06 -62.11
CA GLY A 602 16.37 -64.71 -61.67
C GLY A 602 16.22 -64.82 -60.16
N GLN A 603 16.76 -65.88 -59.56
CA GLN A 603 16.83 -66.02 -58.10
C GLN A 603 17.65 -64.88 -57.47
N PHE A 604 18.76 -64.47 -58.08
CA PHE A 604 19.54 -63.31 -57.60
C PHE A 604 18.73 -62.01 -57.68
N LEU A 605 18.07 -61.74 -58.82
CA LEU A 605 17.24 -60.54 -58.98
C LEU A 605 16.03 -60.52 -58.05
N GLY A 606 15.46 -61.69 -57.72
CA GLY A 606 14.43 -61.82 -56.69
C GLY A 606 14.90 -61.39 -55.30
N LEU A 607 16.17 -61.62 -54.98
CA LEU A 607 16.80 -61.13 -53.76
C LEU A 607 17.06 -59.61 -53.84
N VAL A 608 17.59 -59.10 -54.95
CA VAL A 608 17.79 -57.65 -55.13
C VAL A 608 16.45 -56.90 -55.03
N LEU A 609 15.41 -57.42 -55.66
CA LEU A 609 14.05 -56.87 -55.59
C LEU A 609 13.48 -56.90 -54.17
N MET A 610 13.81 -57.93 -53.37
CA MET A 610 13.50 -57.95 -51.95
C MET A 610 14.17 -56.79 -51.21
N LEU A 611 15.47 -56.55 -51.43
CA LEU A 611 16.22 -55.50 -50.75
C LEU A 611 15.69 -54.10 -51.13
N VAL A 612 15.33 -53.90 -52.40
CA VAL A 612 14.70 -52.64 -52.83
C VAL A 612 13.35 -52.44 -52.17
N GLN A 613 12.53 -53.49 -52.08
CA GLN A 613 11.22 -53.43 -51.44
C GLN A 613 11.28 -53.22 -49.93
N LEU A 614 12.28 -53.79 -49.26
CA LEU A 614 12.51 -53.59 -47.83
C LEU A 614 12.62 -52.09 -47.49
N VAL A 615 13.31 -51.35 -48.34
CA VAL A 615 13.60 -49.94 -48.11
C VAL A 615 12.48 -49.03 -48.62
N THR A 616 11.80 -49.44 -49.69
CA THR A 616 10.77 -48.62 -50.35
C THR A 616 9.37 -48.83 -49.79
N ALA A 617 9.06 -49.92 -49.09
CA ALA A 617 7.71 -50.21 -48.60
C ALA A 617 7.19 -49.27 -47.50
N GLY A 618 7.99 -48.29 -47.05
CA GLY A 618 7.58 -47.29 -46.06
C GLY A 618 7.29 -47.87 -44.68
N GLY A 619 7.93 -48.99 -44.33
CA GLY A 619 7.61 -49.80 -43.16
C GLY A 619 7.87 -49.15 -41.80
N THR A 620 8.89 -48.30 -41.72
CA THR A 620 9.33 -47.63 -40.49
C THR A 620 8.93 -46.16 -40.52
N PHE A 621 9.53 -45.37 -41.41
CA PHE A 621 9.17 -43.95 -41.61
C PHE A 621 8.09 -43.79 -42.69
N PRO A 622 7.34 -42.67 -42.68
CA PRO A 622 6.45 -42.33 -43.78
C PRO A 622 7.19 -42.40 -45.11
N TRP A 623 6.59 -43.03 -46.13
CA TRP A 623 7.26 -43.28 -47.41
C TRP A 623 7.63 -41.98 -48.15
N GLN A 624 7.01 -40.85 -47.78
CA GLN A 624 7.26 -39.52 -48.31
C GLN A 624 8.66 -39.00 -47.95
N THR A 625 9.24 -39.44 -46.83
CA THR A 625 10.59 -39.04 -46.38
C THR A 625 11.71 -39.75 -47.15
N ILE A 626 11.37 -40.73 -48.00
CA ILE A 626 12.34 -41.46 -48.81
C ILE A 626 12.86 -40.53 -49.94
N PRO A 627 14.18 -40.46 -50.19
CA PRO A 627 14.73 -39.65 -51.28
C PRO A 627 14.38 -40.21 -52.67
N GLU A 628 14.29 -39.32 -53.67
CA GLU A 628 14.25 -39.72 -55.08
C GLU A 628 15.59 -40.34 -55.51
N PRO A 629 15.61 -41.42 -56.32
CA PRO A 629 14.49 -42.01 -57.07
C PRO A 629 13.74 -43.14 -56.33
N LEU A 630 14.09 -43.45 -55.08
CA LEU A 630 13.50 -44.60 -54.36
C LEU A 630 12.02 -44.39 -54.02
N ARG A 631 11.64 -43.15 -53.73
CA ARG A 631 10.23 -42.79 -53.50
C ARG A 631 9.34 -43.12 -54.70
N ALA A 632 9.81 -42.92 -55.93
CA ALA A 632 9.08 -43.31 -57.12
C ALA A 632 8.82 -44.83 -57.19
N LEU A 633 9.76 -45.65 -56.69
CA LEU A 633 9.62 -47.12 -56.67
C LEU A 633 8.55 -47.61 -55.70
N HIS A 634 8.31 -46.90 -54.58
CA HIS A 634 7.24 -47.23 -53.63
C HIS A 634 5.89 -47.43 -54.32
N ARG A 635 5.58 -46.58 -55.32
CA ARG A 635 4.30 -46.57 -56.05
C ARG A 635 4.08 -47.74 -57.02
N PHE A 636 5.07 -48.59 -57.26
CA PHE A 636 4.96 -49.69 -58.23
C PHE A 636 5.24 -51.06 -57.62
N LEU A 637 5.89 -51.09 -56.46
CA LEU A 637 6.35 -52.33 -55.86
C LEU A 637 5.23 -53.02 -55.05
N PRO A 638 5.00 -54.32 -55.25
CA PRO A 638 3.86 -55.03 -54.65
C PRO A 638 3.92 -55.13 -53.12
N MET A 639 5.13 -55.09 -52.53
CA MET A 639 5.27 -55.06 -51.08
C MET A 639 4.68 -53.79 -50.47
N SER A 640 4.77 -52.63 -51.12
CA SER A 640 4.18 -51.37 -50.64
C SER A 640 2.68 -51.49 -50.40
N TYR A 641 1.96 -52.06 -51.38
CA TYR A 641 0.52 -52.30 -51.30
C TYR A 641 0.14 -53.37 -50.26
N THR A 642 1.04 -54.33 -50.03
CA THR A 642 0.81 -55.32 -48.98
C THR A 642 0.94 -54.69 -47.60
N VAL A 643 2.00 -53.89 -47.38
CA VAL A 643 2.21 -53.21 -46.10
C VAL A 643 1.09 -52.22 -45.80
N GLU A 644 0.69 -51.43 -46.80
CA GLU A 644 -0.41 -50.47 -46.69
C GLU A 644 -1.75 -51.16 -46.40
N GLY A 645 -2.18 -52.10 -47.24
CA GLY A 645 -3.42 -52.84 -47.01
C GLY A 645 -3.43 -53.61 -45.68
N LEU A 646 -2.28 -54.09 -45.21
CA LEU A 646 -2.18 -54.72 -43.89
C LEU A 646 -2.37 -53.72 -42.75
N ARG A 647 -1.81 -52.50 -42.82
CA ARG A 647 -2.06 -51.47 -41.79
C ARG A 647 -3.52 -51.11 -41.68
N GLN A 648 -4.15 -50.84 -42.82
CA GLN A 648 -5.56 -50.46 -42.90
C GLN A 648 -6.46 -51.56 -42.28
N LEU A 649 -6.13 -52.84 -42.51
CA LEU A 649 -6.87 -53.96 -41.92
C LEU A 649 -6.51 -54.24 -40.44
N LEU A 650 -5.25 -54.04 -40.05
CA LEU A 650 -4.79 -54.30 -38.69
C LEU A 650 -5.31 -53.26 -37.69
N TYR A 651 -5.29 -51.97 -38.03
CA TYR A 651 -5.62 -50.89 -37.09
C TYR A 651 -6.99 -50.24 -37.31
N GLY A 652 -7.71 -50.61 -38.38
CA GLY A 652 -9.08 -50.14 -38.62
C GLY A 652 -9.18 -48.86 -39.45
N GLY A 653 -8.35 -48.74 -40.48
CA GLY A 653 -8.39 -47.60 -41.42
C GLY A 653 -9.34 -47.79 -42.61
N ASP A 654 -9.06 -47.12 -43.73
CA ASP A 654 -9.95 -47.04 -44.89
C ASP A 654 -9.99 -48.34 -45.72
N LEU A 655 -11.15 -48.99 -45.74
CA LEU A 655 -11.39 -50.21 -46.53
C LEU A 655 -11.37 -49.95 -48.05
N ALA A 656 -11.58 -48.72 -48.51
CA ALA A 656 -11.45 -48.39 -49.94
C ALA A 656 -9.98 -48.51 -50.39
N THR A 657 -9.04 -48.09 -49.55
CA THR A 657 -7.59 -48.28 -49.75
C THR A 657 -7.24 -49.77 -49.83
N VAL A 658 -7.79 -50.59 -48.95
CA VAL A 658 -7.59 -52.05 -48.98
C VAL A 658 -8.07 -52.65 -50.31
N ALA A 659 -9.25 -52.24 -50.80
CA ALA A 659 -9.80 -52.74 -52.06
C ALA A 659 -8.90 -52.38 -53.26
N ARG A 660 -8.35 -51.16 -53.29
CA ARG A 660 -7.36 -50.74 -54.28
C ARG A 660 -6.12 -51.62 -54.24
N ASP A 661 -5.57 -51.85 -53.04
CA ASP A 661 -4.32 -52.59 -52.87
C ASP A 661 -4.48 -54.08 -53.25
N ILE A 662 -5.61 -54.70 -52.91
CA ILE A 662 -5.99 -56.03 -53.39
C ILE A 662 -6.06 -56.05 -54.92
N GLY A 663 -6.67 -55.04 -55.54
CA GLY A 663 -6.77 -54.91 -57.00
C GLY A 663 -5.39 -54.86 -57.66
N VAL A 664 -4.45 -54.10 -57.10
CA VAL A 664 -3.07 -54.02 -57.60
C VAL A 664 -2.36 -55.36 -57.44
N LEU A 665 -2.46 -56.03 -56.28
CA LEU A 665 -1.83 -57.33 -56.07
C LEU A 665 -2.36 -58.41 -57.02
N LEU A 666 -3.68 -58.45 -57.25
CA LEU A 666 -4.29 -59.36 -58.22
C LEU A 666 -3.80 -59.10 -59.65
N ALA A 667 -3.65 -57.82 -60.04
CA ALA A 667 -3.09 -57.47 -61.33
C ALA A 667 -1.62 -57.92 -61.47
N VAL A 668 -0.81 -57.70 -60.45
CA VAL A 668 0.60 -58.16 -60.42
C VAL A 668 0.69 -59.69 -60.47
N LEU A 669 -0.15 -60.40 -59.71
CA LEU A 669 -0.24 -61.86 -59.74
C LEU A 669 -0.59 -62.36 -61.14
N ALA A 670 -1.60 -61.78 -61.78
CA ALA A 670 -2.02 -62.15 -63.12
C ALA A 670 -0.91 -61.91 -64.15
N VAL A 671 -0.22 -60.76 -64.08
CA VAL A 671 0.93 -60.43 -64.95
C VAL A 671 2.08 -61.41 -64.74
N ALA A 672 2.44 -61.73 -63.50
CA ALA A 672 3.52 -62.67 -63.19
C ALA A 672 3.21 -64.11 -63.65
N LEU A 673 1.97 -64.57 -63.48
CA LEU A 673 1.52 -65.87 -63.98
C LEU A 673 1.44 -65.91 -65.52
N ALA A 674 0.99 -64.83 -66.15
CA ALA A 674 0.99 -64.70 -67.61
C ALA A 674 2.42 -64.71 -68.17
N ALA A 675 3.34 -63.99 -67.53
CA ALA A 675 4.76 -64.01 -67.87
C ALA A 675 5.34 -65.41 -67.74
N THR A 676 5.07 -66.11 -66.64
CA THR A 676 5.51 -67.51 -66.43
C THR A 676 4.90 -68.46 -67.48
N THR A 677 3.62 -68.27 -67.82
CA THR A 677 2.92 -69.05 -68.85
C THR A 677 3.55 -68.85 -70.22
N TYR A 678 3.88 -67.60 -70.60
CA TYR A 678 4.58 -67.30 -71.84
C TYR A 678 5.98 -67.91 -71.87
N ALA A 679 6.71 -67.88 -70.75
CA ALA A 679 8.00 -68.53 -70.63
C ALA A 679 7.89 -70.05 -70.82
N ALA A 680 6.90 -70.68 -70.16
CA ALA A 680 6.63 -72.10 -70.28
C ALA A 680 6.20 -72.50 -71.70
N TYR A 681 5.52 -71.62 -72.43
CA TYR A 681 5.22 -71.80 -73.85
C TYR A 681 6.51 -71.82 -74.68
N ARG A 682 7.38 -70.82 -74.50
CA ARG A 682 8.66 -70.72 -75.23
C ARG A 682 9.60 -71.90 -74.94
N GLN A 683 9.61 -72.41 -73.72
CA GLN A 683 10.47 -73.52 -73.31
C GLN A 683 10.05 -74.90 -73.85
N ARG A 684 8.90 -75.03 -74.52
CA ARG A 684 8.47 -76.27 -75.20
C ARG A 684 9.15 -76.49 -76.54
N VAL A 685 9.66 -75.43 -77.17
CA VAL A 685 10.36 -75.51 -78.44
C VAL A 685 11.81 -75.89 -78.14
N TRP A 686 12.23 -77.08 -78.57
CA TRP A 686 13.59 -77.57 -78.36
C TRP A 686 14.53 -76.88 -79.35
N SER A 687 15.44 -76.05 -78.85
CA SER A 687 16.51 -75.44 -79.66
C SER A 687 17.70 -76.41 -79.77
N PRO A 688 18.52 -76.33 -80.85
CA PRO A 688 19.72 -77.16 -81.01
C PRO A 688 20.69 -77.07 -79.82
N THR A 689 20.78 -75.90 -79.19
CA THR A 689 21.59 -75.63 -77.99
C THR A 689 21.17 -76.41 -76.75
N ARG A 690 19.96 -77.00 -76.70
CA ARG A 690 19.51 -77.87 -75.59
C ARG A 690 19.82 -79.34 -75.80
N LEU A 691 20.12 -79.76 -77.04
CA LEU A 691 20.42 -81.15 -77.38
C LEU A 691 21.90 -81.50 -77.19
N GLN A 692 22.78 -80.51 -77.00
CA GLN A 692 24.17 -80.69 -76.59
C GLN A 692 24.47 -79.85 -75.34
N PRO A 693 24.40 -80.42 -74.12
CA PRO A 693 24.89 -79.73 -72.95
C PRO A 693 26.42 -79.62 -73.02
N GLU A 694 26.97 -78.42 -72.88
CA GLU A 694 28.41 -78.24 -72.62
C GLU A 694 28.77 -79.01 -71.34
N LEU A 695 29.78 -79.88 -71.41
CA LEU A 695 30.35 -80.55 -70.25
C LEU A 695 31.09 -79.50 -69.42
N VAL A 696 30.40 -78.89 -68.47
CA VAL A 696 30.99 -78.01 -67.47
C VAL A 696 31.47 -78.90 -66.30
N LEU A 697 32.80 -78.96 -66.14
CA LEU A 697 33.51 -79.57 -65.00
C LEU A 697 33.50 -78.63 -63.79
#